data_AF-A0A6L7XA97-F1
#
_entry.id   AF-A0A6L7XA97-F1
#
_cell.length_a   1.000
_cell.length_b   1.000
_cell.length_c   1.000
_cell.angle_alpha   90.00
_cell.angle_beta   90.00
_cell.angle_gamma   90.00
#
_symmetry.space_group_name_H-M   'P 1'
#
loop_
_entity.id
_entity.type
_entity.pdbx_description
1 polymer ?
#
loop_
_entity_poly.entity_id
_entity_poly.type
_entity_poly.pdbx_seq_one_letter_code
_entity_poly.pdbx_strand_id
1 'polypeptide(L)'
;ARVGPWGFDQGGWFGPVGARLESDDMAVAEEAMADAEPAAPSAAPVEGVDFSGTNVQEAGVDEADIVKTDGRRIFTLSSGRLVVVDAAGRRSVGSVTVAEGWGRELFIDGDSLLLITRSHSDAGDRSETVLQRIDVSGDAPRIIETLNVQGNYISARSVGGTARVIMRYDPQWNFPFVFPQNESAEDVAEAANRAAVLNSTLDDWLPHYTFGSADSSTGSLMVPCDDVHAPSVFSGFGVTTVISVPIGGDFDPSSSTAVMAPGDTVYASTGSLYVATTRWVDPDILDDEDQRQDAWLQRRTNIHRFDISDAEATYESSGEVLGLIRNQFSLSEHNGYLRVVTTIVDLQGDDSESQVRVLSTNGSVLTEVGTVGDIGRGEHVQSVRFVGDIGYVVTFRQIDPFYTIDLSDPTDPRILGELKIPGFSSYLHPISDTLVLGVGSDADPEGRVTGAKVSLFDVSDLTEPLEVAVWTAPDGWNDVGWDHRAFLWWAPEELAVIPVTVWNEWSGAVVLRVADGTITEVGRVDHEIAGEEPGRTDCRKLTAADLASTEMEDFTTELEYFISDDYNAVLACEPGEAGITGFECPRDSWMDMLTDEAESLGLLRGEESISICWPSDSPNVIVRSIVIGDELWTLGFKGWGSFDGQAPARLHVNDLQTLARLAALEL
;
A
#
# COMPACT_ATOMS: atom_id res chain seq x y z
N ALA A 1 6.09 9.79 31.06
CA ALA A 1 6.86 10.99 30.68
C ALA A 1 6.96 11.02 29.15
N ARG A 2 7.67 11.97 28.51
CA ARG A 2 7.77 12.03 27.02
C ARG A 2 9.17 12.29 26.45
N VAL A 3 10.15 12.61 27.31
CA VAL A 3 11.58 12.66 26.96
C VAL A 3 12.31 12.02 28.14
N GLY A 4 12.83 10.83 27.92
CA GLY A 4 13.37 9.93 28.93
C GLY A 4 14.84 9.58 28.68
N PRO A 5 15.35 8.51 29.32
CA PRO A 5 16.74 8.10 29.17
C PRO A 5 17.11 7.62 27.76
N TRP A 6 16.12 7.21 26.94
CA TRP A 6 16.34 6.69 25.59
C TRP A 6 15.95 7.69 24.48
N GLY A 7 15.90 8.99 24.78
CA GLY A 7 15.54 10.06 23.84
C GLY A 7 14.08 10.48 24.00
N PHE A 8 13.33 10.53 22.90
CA PHE A 8 11.87 10.63 22.98
C PHE A 8 11.28 9.30 23.48
N ASP A 9 10.32 9.35 24.39
CA ASP A 9 9.62 8.15 24.87
C ASP A 9 8.58 7.71 23.82
N GLN A 10 9.05 7.24 22.66
CA GLN A 10 8.25 6.64 21.57
C GLN A 10 7.77 5.23 21.95
N GLY A 11 7.11 5.13 23.13
CA GLY A 11 6.52 3.93 23.75
C GLY A 11 6.70 2.64 22.95
N GLY A 12 7.76 1.89 23.28
CA GLY A 12 8.46 0.99 22.36
C GLY A 12 7.57 0.21 21.37
N TRP A 13 7.61 0.66 20.12
CA TRP A 13 7.09 -0.05 18.94
C TRP A 13 5.56 -0.24 18.91
N PHE A 14 4.82 0.87 18.75
CA PHE A 14 3.46 0.84 18.22
C PHE A 14 3.46 0.98 16.69
N GLY A 15 3.78 -0.11 16.00
CA GLY A 15 3.40 -0.28 14.59
C GLY A 15 1.88 -0.46 14.43
N PRO A 16 1.38 -0.68 13.19
CA PRO A 16 0.05 -1.25 12.99
C PRO A 16 -0.08 -2.58 13.76
N VAL A 17 -1.27 -2.86 14.29
CA VAL A 17 -1.46 -3.84 15.39
C VAL A 17 -1.08 -5.28 15.00
N GLY A 18 -1.17 -5.65 13.72
CA GLY A 18 -0.83 -7.00 13.24
C GLY A 18 0.58 -7.46 13.57
N ALA A 19 1.57 -6.56 13.64
CA ALA A 19 2.98 -6.94 13.71
C ALA A 19 3.41 -7.74 14.97
N ARG A 20 2.56 -7.84 16.01
CA ARG A 20 2.83 -8.69 17.19
C ARG A 20 1.85 -9.86 17.40
N LEU A 21 0.89 -10.06 16.50
CA LEU A 21 -0.08 -11.16 16.58
C LEU A 21 -0.30 -11.90 15.25
N GLU A 22 0.22 -11.38 14.13
CA GLU A 22 0.07 -11.94 12.79
C GLU A 22 1.46 -12.22 12.18
N SER A 23 2.04 -13.38 12.52
CA SER A 23 3.13 -14.01 11.75
C SER A 23 2.67 -15.24 10.97
N ASP A 24 1.50 -15.79 11.30
CA ASP A 24 1.12 -17.18 10.95
C ASP A 24 -0.13 -17.30 10.05
N ASP A 25 -1.00 -16.28 9.97
CA ASP A 25 -2.28 -16.36 9.22
C ASP A 25 -2.67 -15.04 8.51
N MET A 26 -3.50 -15.16 7.47
CA MET A 26 -3.74 -14.12 6.46
C MET A 26 -5.12 -13.42 6.56
N ALA A 27 -5.10 -12.09 6.65
CA ALA A 27 -5.87 -11.15 5.79
C ALA A 27 -7.44 -11.00 5.92
N VAL A 28 -7.93 -9.75 5.74
CA VAL A 28 -8.91 -9.24 4.72
C VAL A 28 -10.49 -9.49 4.89
N ALA A 29 -11.44 -9.15 3.96
CA ALA A 29 -12.70 -8.30 4.16
C ALA A 29 -14.10 -8.57 3.41
N GLU A 30 -15.20 -7.75 3.45
CA GLU A 30 -16.34 -7.68 2.41
C GLU A 30 -17.76 -7.10 2.85
N GLU A 31 -18.55 -6.39 1.96
CA GLU A 31 -19.69 -5.42 2.27
C GLU A 31 -20.66 -4.92 1.17
N ALA A 32 -21.95 -4.66 1.51
CA ALA A 32 -22.97 -3.70 0.96
C ALA A 32 -24.36 -3.97 1.64
N MET A 33 -25.54 -3.33 1.43
CA MET A 33 -26.26 -2.64 0.31
C MET A 33 -27.25 -1.47 0.69
N ALA A 34 -27.27 -0.39 -0.12
CA ALA A 34 -27.89 0.98 -0.11
C ALA A 34 -29.40 1.31 0.20
N ASP A 35 -29.94 2.53 -0.09
CA ASP A 35 -30.56 2.94 -1.38
C ASP A 35 -30.62 4.48 -1.61
N ALA A 36 -30.02 5.02 -2.68
CA ALA A 36 -30.07 6.46 -3.06
C ALA A 36 -29.59 6.76 -4.52
N GLU A 37 -29.72 8.02 -4.95
CA GLU A 37 -29.50 8.57 -6.33
C GLU A 37 -28.18 8.19 -7.05
N PRO A 38 -28.15 8.22 -8.41
CA PRO A 38 -27.15 7.52 -9.23
C PRO A 38 -25.71 7.97 -8.99
N ALA A 39 -24.82 6.99 -8.90
CA ALA A 39 -23.43 7.13 -8.54
C ALA A 39 -22.60 7.73 -9.67
N ALA A 40 -21.61 8.56 -9.31
CA ALA A 40 -20.51 8.86 -10.21
C ALA A 40 -19.56 7.64 -10.24
N PRO A 41 -19.37 6.95 -11.39
CA PRO A 41 -18.40 5.87 -11.47
C PRO A 41 -16.97 6.43 -11.38
N SER A 42 -16.02 5.57 -11.01
CA SER A 42 -14.60 5.87 -11.18
C SER A 42 -14.32 6.28 -12.64
N ALA A 43 -13.66 7.42 -12.81
CA ALA A 43 -13.39 8.14 -14.07
C ALA A 43 -14.12 7.60 -15.32
N ALA A 44 -15.41 7.95 -15.47
CA ALA A 44 -16.20 7.61 -16.65
C ALA A 44 -15.40 7.89 -17.95
N PRO A 45 -15.26 6.93 -18.88
CA PRO A 45 -14.47 7.11 -20.10
C PRO A 45 -14.85 8.40 -20.83
N VAL A 46 -13.91 9.33 -20.91
CA VAL A 46 -14.13 10.63 -21.56
C VAL A 46 -14.47 10.37 -23.03
N GLU A 47 -15.52 11.01 -23.56
CA GLU A 47 -16.03 10.72 -24.91
C GLU A 47 -14.93 10.97 -25.97
N GLY A 48 -14.36 9.89 -26.52
CA GLY A 48 -13.21 9.94 -27.44
C GLY A 48 -11.84 9.61 -26.80
N VAL A 49 -11.81 9.07 -25.58
CA VAL A 49 -10.61 8.56 -24.90
C VAL A 49 -10.64 7.03 -24.87
N ASP A 50 -9.95 6.42 -25.82
CA ASP A 50 -9.84 4.97 -25.97
C ASP A 50 -8.73 4.39 -25.05
N PHE A 51 -8.68 4.74 -23.75
CA PHE A 51 -7.74 4.12 -22.80
C PHE A 51 -8.19 4.20 -21.32
N SER A 52 -7.62 3.34 -20.48
CA SER A 52 -7.85 3.33 -19.02
C SER A 52 -6.80 4.15 -18.25
N GLY A 53 -7.23 4.95 -17.28
CA GLY A 53 -6.34 5.55 -16.27
C GLY A 53 -5.99 4.59 -15.13
N THR A 54 -5.31 5.12 -14.10
CA THR A 54 -5.17 4.46 -12.79
C THR A 54 -6.55 4.30 -12.14
N ASN A 55 -6.76 3.19 -11.44
CA ASN A 55 -7.96 2.97 -10.62
C ASN A 55 -7.90 3.86 -9.36
N VAL A 56 -8.76 4.89 -9.29
CA VAL A 56 -8.75 5.91 -8.22
C VAL A 56 -9.83 5.67 -7.16
N GLN A 57 -9.60 6.16 -5.94
CA GLN A 57 -10.59 6.16 -4.88
C GLN A 57 -11.74 7.15 -5.17
N GLU A 58 -11.43 8.39 -5.54
CA GLU A 58 -12.40 9.49 -5.69
C GLU A 58 -12.38 10.09 -7.11
N ALA A 59 -13.56 10.44 -7.63
CA ALA A 59 -13.70 10.99 -8.98
C ALA A 59 -13.09 12.39 -9.09
N GLY A 60 -12.14 12.57 -10.01
CA GLY A 60 -11.44 13.84 -10.25
C GLY A 60 -10.17 14.05 -9.40
N VAL A 61 -9.78 13.05 -8.61
CA VAL A 61 -8.50 13.01 -7.88
C VAL A 61 -7.64 11.90 -8.47
N ASP A 62 -6.52 12.23 -9.12
CA ASP A 62 -5.59 11.22 -9.63
C ASP A 62 -4.65 10.73 -8.51
N GLU A 63 -4.24 9.47 -8.57
CA GLU A 63 -3.35 8.83 -7.60
C GLU A 63 -2.00 8.51 -8.25
N ALA A 64 -0.90 8.66 -7.51
CA ALA A 64 0.43 8.31 -8.04
C ALA A 64 0.49 6.80 -8.31
N ASP A 65 1.20 6.37 -9.36
CA ASP A 65 1.19 4.97 -9.80
C ASP A 65 2.51 4.53 -10.45
N ILE A 66 2.77 3.23 -10.56
CA ILE A 66 4.00 2.70 -11.20
C ILE A 66 3.93 2.71 -12.73
N VAL A 67 2.73 2.91 -13.30
CA VAL A 67 2.50 3.09 -14.75
C VAL A 67 1.49 4.22 -14.98
N LYS A 68 1.69 5.01 -16.04
CA LYS A 68 0.70 5.98 -16.55
C LYS A 68 0.65 5.92 -18.07
N THR A 69 -0.45 6.37 -18.68
CA THR A 69 -0.57 6.51 -20.13
C THR A 69 -1.42 7.72 -20.52
N ASP A 70 -1.13 8.31 -21.69
CA ASP A 70 -1.95 9.32 -22.37
C ASP A 70 -2.71 8.74 -23.60
N GLY A 71 -2.82 7.41 -23.68
CA GLY A 71 -3.40 6.67 -24.80
C GLY A 71 -2.51 6.57 -26.05
N ARG A 72 -1.33 7.21 -26.04
CA ARG A 72 -0.36 7.19 -27.15
C ARG A 72 1.03 6.77 -26.69
N ARG A 73 1.37 7.14 -25.45
CA ARG A 73 2.59 6.83 -24.73
C ARG A 73 2.25 6.06 -23.45
N ILE A 74 3.09 5.11 -23.08
CA ILE A 74 3.08 4.49 -21.75
C ILE A 74 4.38 4.91 -21.05
N PHE A 75 4.24 5.26 -19.78
CA PHE A 75 5.32 5.70 -18.90
C PHE A 75 5.41 4.71 -17.74
N THR A 76 6.57 4.06 -17.60
CA THR A 76 6.86 3.11 -16.53
C THR A 76 8.35 3.11 -16.24
N LEU A 77 8.79 2.32 -15.26
CA LEU A 77 10.18 2.17 -14.88
C LEU A 77 10.74 0.83 -15.34
N SER A 78 12.06 0.73 -15.50
CA SER A 78 12.82 -0.51 -15.64
C SER A 78 14.29 -0.22 -15.35
N SER A 79 14.97 -1.10 -14.61
CA SER A 79 16.44 -1.06 -14.45
C SER A 79 17.00 0.32 -14.00
N GLY A 80 16.29 1.04 -13.11
CA GLY A 80 16.68 2.37 -12.64
C GLY A 80 16.44 3.50 -13.65
N ARG A 81 15.56 3.30 -14.63
CA ARG A 81 15.24 4.25 -15.71
C ARG A 81 13.74 4.48 -15.80
N LEU A 82 13.32 5.71 -16.05
CA LEU A 82 12.01 5.98 -16.66
C LEU A 82 12.10 5.59 -18.14
N VAL A 83 11.15 4.78 -18.61
CA VAL A 83 11.02 4.35 -20.00
C VAL A 83 9.72 4.89 -20.59
N VAL A 84 9.82 5.46 -21.80
CA VAL A 84 8.68 5.93 -22.60
C VAL A 84 8.47 4.97 -23.76
N VAL A 85 7.27 4.42 -23.87
CA VAL A 85 6.84 3.46 -24.90
C VAL A 85 5.80 4.11 -25.82
N ASP A 86 6.02 4.04 -27.14
CA ASP A 86 5.05 4.38 -28.18
C ASP A 86 4.08 3.22 -28.34
N ALA A 87 2.83 3.41 -27.92
CA ALA A 87 1.82 2.35 -27.88
C ALA A 87 1.49 1.88 -29.31
N ALA A 88 1.20 2.80 -30.22
CA ALA A 88 0.88 2.49 -31.62
C ALA A 88 2.05 1.85 -32.38
N GLY A 89 3.30 2.17 -32.00
CA GLY A 89 4.51 1.55 -32.53
C GLY A 89 4.97 0.29 -31.78
N ARG A 90 4.31 -0.07 -30.67
CA ARG A 90 4.67 -1.13 -29.69
C ARG A 90 6.17 -1.26 -29.43
N ARG A 91 6.80 -0.15 -29.03
CA ARG A 91 8.26 -0.04 -28.84
C ARG A 91 8.64 1.06 -27.83
N SER A 92 9.76 0.91 -27.14
CA SER A 92 10.38 2.03 -26.43
C SER A 92 10.86 3.11 -27.42
N VAL A 93 10.74 4.38 -27.02
CA VAL A 93 11.13 5.56 -27.82
C VAL A 93 12.16 6.44 -27.16
N GLY A 94 12.19 6.45 -25.82
CA GLY A 94 13.17 7.19 -25.04
C GLY A 94 13.22 6.67 -23.60
N SER A 95 14.32 6.94 -22.91
CA SER A 95 14.45 6.67 -21.48
C SER A 95 15.48 7.58 -20.83
N VAL A 96 15.32 7.85 -19.54
CA VAL A 96 16.25 8.65 -18.73
C VAL A 96 16.57 7.91 -17.43
N THR A 97 17.82 7.97 -16.97
CA THR A 97 18.20 7.44 -15.65
C THR A 97 17.57 8.35 -14.59
N VAL A 98 16.90 7.76 -13.61
CA VAL A 98 16.23 8.49 -12.52
C VAL A 98 17.04 8.40 -11.23
N ALA A 99 16.59 9.06 -10.16
CA ALA A 99 17.20 8.94 -8.85
C ALA A 99 17.26 7.48 -8.36
N GLU A 100 18.36 7.11 -7.69
CA GLU A 100 18.49 5.83 -7.02
C GLU A 100 17.57 5.79 -5.79
N GLY A 101 16.95 4.63 -5.54
CA GLY A 101 15.87 4.49 -4.57
C GLY A 101 14.88 3.39 -4.94
N TRP A 102 13.78 3.31 -4.21
CA TRP A 102 12.70 2.31 -4.33
C TRP A 102 11.33 2.98 -4.18
N GLY A 103 10.25 2.20 -4.22
CA GLY A 103 8.87 2.68 -3.96
C GLY A 103 8.50 3.87 -4.84
N ARG A 104 8.79 3.76 -6.14
CA ARG A 104 8.70 4.85 -7.10
C ARG A 104 7.31 4.95 -7.72
N GLU A 105 6.74 6.15 -7.74
CA GLU A 105 5.40 6.40 -8.30
C GLU A 105 5.42 7.68 -9.15
N LEU A 106 4.56 7.77 -10.17
CA LEU A 106 4.54 8.89 -11.12
C LEU A 106 3.13 9.44 -11.43
N PHE A 107 3.11 10.72 -11.78
CA PHE A 107 1.98 11.43 -12.41
C PHE A 107 2.36 11.94 -13.79
N ILE A 108 1.35 12.19 -14.64
CA ILE A 108 1.49 12.82 -15.97
C ILE A 108 0.66 14.10 -16.06
N ASP A 109 1.19 15.11 -16.75
CA ASP A 109 0.44 16.28 -17.23
C ASP A 109 0.97 16.70 -18.61
N GLY A 110 0.25 16.31 -19.66
CA GLY A 110 0.60 16.58 -21.05
C GLY A 110 1.94 15.97 -21.48
N ASP A 111 2.99 16.81 -21.49
CA ASP A 111 4.37 16.43 -21.84
C ASP A 111 5.34 16.48 -20.64
N SER A 112 4.81 16.62 -19.42
CA SER A 112 5.59 16.58 -18.17
C SER A 112 5.19 15.39 -17.30
N LEU A 113 6.15 14.84 -16.58
CA LEU A 113 5.92 13.92 -15.46
C LEU A 113 6.47 14.48 -14.17
N LEU A 114 5.80 14.13 -13.07
CA LEU A 114 6.35 14.16 -11.73
C LEU A 114 6.66 12.71 -11.33
N LEU A 115 7.93 12.41 -11.07
CA LEU A 115 8.37 11.15 -10.48
C LEU A 115 8.69 11.35 -9.00
N ILE A 116 8.16 10.46 -8.16
CA ILE A 116 8.43 10.35 -6.73
C ILE A 116 9.31 9.11 -6.51
N THR A 117 10.30 9.18 -5.63
CA THR A 117 11.20 8.06 -5.30
C THR A 117 11.58 8.12 -3.82
N ARG A 118 11.38 7.03 -3.07
CA ARG A 118 11.94 6.88 -1.72
C ARG A 118 13.42 6.52 -1.83
N SER A 119 14.27 7.14 -1.02
CA SER A 119 15.72 6.89 -1.04
C SER A 119 16.32 7.05 0.36
N HIS A 120 17.65 6.89 0.46
CA HIS A 120 18.43 7.29 1.61
C HIS A 120 19.33 8.48 1.23
N SER A 121 19.69 9.31 2.22
CA SER A 121 20.68 10.38 2.04
C SER A 121 22.04 9.84 1.57
N ASP A 122 22.90 10.71 1.05
CA ASP A 122 24.32 10.41 0.70
C ASP A 122 25.12 9.73 1.84
N ALA A 123 24.67 9.86 3.10
CA ALA A 123 25.31 9.24 4.28
C ALA A 123 24.75 7.85 4.63
N GLY A 124 23.66 7.42 3.99
CA GLY A 124 23.02 6.11 4.20
C GLY A 124 22.24 5.95 5.50
N ASP A 125 22.15 6.99 6.34
CA ASP A 125 21.61 6.94 7.71
C ASP A 125 20.19 7.48 7.87
N ARG A 126 19.63 8.10 6.82
CA ARG A 126 18.39 8.91 6.87
C ARG A 126 17.52 8.68 5.65
N SER A 127 16.22 8.50 5.84
CA SER A 127 15.23 8.52 4.75
C SER A 127 15.22 9.87 4.05
N GLU A 128 15.13 9.83 2.72
CA GLU A 128 14.91 10.97 1.85
C GLU A 128 13.86 10.60 0.78
N THR A 129 13.15 11.59 0.26
CA THR A 129 12.28 11.43 -0.90
C THR A 129 12.71 12.39 -1.99
N VAL A 130 12.90 11.85 -3.18
CA VAL A 130 13.33 12.59 -4.36
C VAL A 130 12.15 12.81 -5.30
N LEU A 131 11.88 14.08 -5.60
CA LEU A 131 10.86 14.53 -6.54
C LEU A 131 11.58 15.05 -7.79
N GLN A 132 11.28 14.47 -8.96
CA GLN A 132 11.89 14.86 -10.24
C GLN A 132 10.81 15.26 -11.25
N ARG A 133 10.92 16.46 -11.83
CA ARG A 133 10.11 16.82 -13.01
C ARG A 133 10.84 16.41 -14.28
N ILE A 134 10.14 15.72 -15.18
CA ILE A 134 10.73 15.13 -16.39
C ILE A 134 9.92 15.58 -17.61
N ASP A 135 10.60 16.24 -18.56
CA ASP A 135 10.07 16.54 -19.89
C ASP A 135 10.12 15.30 -20.80
N VAL A 136 9.00 15.00 -21.45
CA VAL A 136 8.81 13.90 -22.42
C VAL A 136 8.21 14.38 -23.75
N SER A 137 8.34 15.66 -24.09
CA SER A 137 7.87 16.26 -25.36
C SER A 137 8.60 15.74 -26.63
N GLY A 138 9.61 14.87 -26.49
CA GLY A 138 10.31 14.23 -27.61
C GLY A 138 11.08 12.98 -27.20
N ASP A 139 11.72 12.33 -28.18
CA ASP A 139 12.38 11.01 -28.08
C ASP A 139 13.52 10.90 -27.04
N ALA A 140 13.92 12.01 -26.41
CA ALA A 140 14.94 12.05 -25.36
C ALA A 140 14.35 12.71 -24.09
N PRO A 141 13.79 11.92 -23.16
CA PRO A 141 13.30 12.40 -21.88
C PRO A 141 14.40 13.10 -21.06
N ARG A 142 14.04 14.16 -20.34
CA ARG A 142 15.00 14.98 -19.58
C ARG A 142 14.44 15.39 -18.22
N ILE A 143 15.17 15.06 -17.16
CA ILE A 143 14.95 15.69 -15.85
C ILE A 143 15.23 17.20 -16.00
N ILE A 144 14.26 18.02 -15.59
CA ILE A 144 14.33 19.49 -15.64
C ILE A 144 14.86 20.04 -14.32
N GLU A 145 14.36 19.51 -13.21
CA GLU A 145 14.76 19.87 -11.85
C GLU A 145 14.57 18.69 -10.90
N THR A 146 15.21 18.77 -9.74
CA THR A 146 15.09 17.76 -8.68
C THR A 146 15.00 18.44 -7.31
N LEU A 147 14.07 17.97 -6.49
CA LEU A 147 13.82 18.38 -5.12
C LEU A 147 13.93 17.14 -4.22
N ASN A 148 15.02 17.06 -3.45
CA ASN A 148 15.22 16.01 -2.44
C ASN A 148 14.75 16.56 -1.08
N VAL A 149 13.96 15.79 -0.33
CA VAL A 149 13.33 16.21 0.93
C VAL A 149 13.53 15.13 1.99
N GLN A 150 14.06 15.51 3.16
CA GLN A 150 14.25 14.59 4.28
C GLN A 150 12.92 14.01 4.78
N GLY A 151 12.92 12.71 5.06
CA GLY A 151 11.74 11.96 5.52
C GLY A 151 11.20 10.97 4.50
N ASN A 152 10.12 10.31 4.88
CA ASN A 152 9.48 9.23 4.14
C ASN A 152 8.27 9.75 3.38
N TYR A 153 8.21 9.49 2.07
CA TYR A 153 6.99 9.59 1.28
C TYR A 153 5.90 8.66 1.83
N ILE A 154 4.72 9.20 2.11
CA ILE A 154 3.54 8.42 2.56
C ILE A 154 2.64 8.09 1.38
N SER A 155 2.10 9.11 0.71
CA SER A 155 1.23 8.97 -0.48
C SER A 155 1.10 10.33 -1.20
N ALA A 156 0.56 10.34 -2.41
CA ALA A 156 0.27 11.55 -3.16
C ALA A 156 -1.09 11.51 -3.86
N ARG A 157 -1.65 12.70 -4.10
CA ARG A 157 -2.92 12.92 -4.81
C ARG A 157 -2.80 14.13 -5.72
N SER A 158 -3.29 14.06 -6.95
CA SER A 158 -3.25 15.17 -7.91
C SER A 158 -4.64 15.67 -8.25
N VAL A 159 -4.83 16.99 -8.18
CA VAL A 159 -6.07 17.67 -8.57
C VAL A 159 -5.68 18.86 -9.46
N GLY A 160 -6.34 19.00 -10.61
CA GLY A 160 -6.12 20.14 -11.52
C GLY A 160 -4.69 20.28 -12.06
N GLY A 161 -3.92 19.20 -12.15
CA GLY A 161 -2.51 19.22 -12.57
C GLY A 161 -1.50 19.55 -11.46
N THR A 162 -1.96 19.72 -10.21
CA THR A 162 -1.09 19.95 -9.05
C THR A 162 -1.13 18.74 -8.11
N ALA A 163 0.03 18.13 -7.88
CA ALA A 163 0.19 17.05 -6.93
C ALA A 163 0.38 17.59 -5.51
N ARG A 164 -0.33 16.99 -4.56
CA ARG A 164 -0.03 17.02 -3.13
C ARG A 164 0.83 15.81 -2.83
N VAL A 165 2.07 16.03 -2.39
CA VAL A 165 2.96 14.96 -1.92
C VAL A 165 2.97 15.00 -0.39
N ILE A 166 2.52 13.91 0.25
CA ILE A 166 2.43 13.81 1.70
C ILE A 166 3.69 13.09 2.21
N MET A 167 4.41 13.77 3.08
CA MET A 167 5.70 13.37 3.64
C MET A 167 5.58 13.22 5.16
N ARG A 168 6.27 12.25 5.74
CA ARG A 168 6.45 12.09 7.19
C ARG A 168 7.93 12.21 7.55
N TYR A 169 8.26 13.14 8.45
CA TYR A 169 9.59 13.30 9.00
C TYR A 169 9.60 12.97 10.50
N ASP A 170 10.52 12.12 10.93
CA ASP A 170 10.67 11.71 12.35
C ASP A 170 11.91 12.37 12.95
N PRO A 171 11.78 13.51 13.67
CA PRO A 171 12.90 14.40 14.01
C PRO A 171 13.89 13.81 15.03
N GLN A 172 13.59 12.65 15.63
CA GLN A 172 14.45 11.99 16.62
C GLN A 172 15.90 11.80 16.16
N TRP A 173 16.11 11.65 14.86
CA TRP A 173 17.42 11.44 14.23
C TRP A 173 18.27 12.72 14.06
N ASN A 174 17.72 13.90 14.36
CA ASN A 174 18.50 15.15 14.46
C ASN A 174 18.95 15.45 15.89
N PHE A 175 18.28 14.91 16.92
CA PHE A 175 18.63 15.21 18.31
C PHE A 175 19.95 14.55 18.73
N PRO A 176 20.82 15.26 19.47
CA PRO A 176 22.02 14.68 20.09
C PRO A 176 21.65 13.91 21.36
N PHE A 177 20.74 12.93 21.24
CA PHE A 177 20.36 12.07 22.34
C PHE A 177 21.51 11.19 22.80
N VAL A 178 21.55 10.93 24.10
CA VAL A 178 22.51 10.03 24.73
C VAL A 178 21.77 8.86 25.38
N PHE A 179 22.33 7.67 25.22
CA PHE A 179 21.72 6.42 25.69
C PHE A 179 22.49 5.88 26.91
N PRO A 180 21.80 5.49 28.00
CA PRO A 180 22.45 5.01 29.22
C PRO A 180 23.18 3.70 28.96
N GLN A 181 24.30 3.49 29.64
CA GLN A 181 25.09 2.27 29.55
C GLN A 181 24.73 1.23 30.65
N ASN A 182 23.72 1.55 31.47
CA ASN A 182 23.12 0.78 32.57
C ASN A 182 22.12 1.68 33.32
N GLU A 183 21.26 1.07 34.15
CA GLU A 183 20.28 1.72 35.03
C GLU A 183 20.82 2.98 35.75
N SER A 184 22.04 2.92 36.30
CA SER A 184 22.60 4.03 37.09
C SER A 184 23.01 5.27 36.26
N ALA A 185 22.89 5.20 34.93
CA ALA A 185 23.09 6.31 34.01
C ALA A 185 21.77 6.91 33.49
N GLU A 186 20.59 6.33 33.81
CA GLU A 186 19.30 6.75 33.25
C GLU A 186 18.91 8.17 33.65
N ASP A 187 18.96 8.52 34.95
CA ASP A 187 18.76 9.89 35.45
C ASP A 187 19.60 10.94 34.69
N VAL A 188 20.82 10.56 34.30
CA VAL A 188 21.80 11.45 33.64
C VAL A 188 21.50 11.55 32.15
N ALA A 189 21.14 10.43 31.50
CA ALA A 189 20.73 10.39 30.12
C ALA A 189 19.42 11.17 29.90
N GLU A 190 18.41 10.96 30.76
CA GLU A 190 17.14 11.69 30.72
C GLU A 190 17.36 13.19 30.90
N ALA A 191 18.17 13.61 31.88
CA ALA A 191 18.49 15.01 32.09
C ALA A 191 19.20 15.64 30.88
N ALA A 192 20.07 14.90 30.20
CA ALA A 192 20.74 15.34 28.99
C ALA A 192 19.79 15.40 27.77
N ASN A 193 18.95 14.39 27.57
CA ASN A 193 17.97 14.33 26.48
C ASN A 193 16.93 15.44 26.60
N ARG A 194 16.41 15.68 27.81
CA ARG A 194 15.54 16.83 28.13
C ARG A 194 16.25 18.16 27.89
N ALA A 195 17.55 18.25 28.18
CA ALA A 195 18.33 19.45 27.88
C ALA A 195 18.57 19.63 26.37
N ALA A 196 18.75 18.57 25.59
CA ALA A 196 18.82 18.66 24.12
C ALA A 196 17.52 19.23 23.54
N VAL A 197 16.38 18.66 23.93
CA VAL A 197 15.04 19.14 23.52
C VAL A 197 14.80 20.60 23.92
N LEU A 198 15.15 21.00 25.15
CA LEU A 198 14.95 22.38 25.64
C LEU A 198 15.91 23.44 25.04
N ASN A 199 17.01 23.03 24.39
CA ASN A 199 17.93 23.94 23.69
C ASN A 199 17.82 23.87 22.16
N SER A 200 16.81 23.16 21.65
CA SER A 200 16.60 22.92 20.21
C SER A 200 16.15 24.16 19.42
N THR A 201 16.27 24.04 18.10
CA THR A 201 15.98 25.01 17.06
C THR A 201 15.07 24.38 16.00
N LEU A 202 14.53 25.16 15.05
CA LEU A 202 13.65 24.62 14.01
C LEU A 202 14.36 23.57 13.13
N ASP A 203 15.67 23.72 12.95
CA ASP A 203 16.56 22.80 12.24
C ASP A 203 16.64 21.40 12.90
N ASP A 204 16.35 21.29 14.21
CA ASP A 204 16.27 20.00 14.91
C ASP A 204 14.90 19.31 14.75
N TRP A 205 13.85 20.06 14.35
CA TRP A 205 12.45 19.58 14.30
C TRP A 205 11.88 19.39 12.89
N LEU A 206 12.32 20.20 11.93
CA LEU A 206 11.72 20.26 10.60
C LEU A 206 12.58 19.56 9.54
N PRO A 207 11.98 18.86 8.56
CA PRO A 207 12.73 18.29 7.45
C PRO A 207 13.41 19.38 6.64
N HIS A 208 14.63 19.12 6.19
CA HIS A 208 15.31 19.97 5.20
C HIS A 208 15.03 19.49 3.78
N TYR A 209 15.25 20.38 2.81
CA TYR A 209 15.29 20.04 1.39
C TYR A 209 16.58 20.49 0.71
N THR A 210 16.87 19.89 -0.44
CA THR A 210 17.79 20.42 -1.44
C THR A 210 17.09 20.46 -2.80
N PHE A 211 17.24 21.56 -3.52
CA PHE A 211 16.54 21.83 -4.78
C PHE A 211 17.49 22.37 -5.85
N GLY A 212 17.31 21.92 -7.10
CA GLY A 212 17.93 22.51 -8.28
C GLY A 212 18.38 21.46 -9.30
N SER A 213 19.65 21.57 -9.72
CA SER A 213 20.29 20.66 -10.68
C SER A 213 21.68 20.25 -10.19
N ALA A 214 22.30 19.26 -10.86
CA ALA A 214 23.64 18.78 -10.53
C ALA A 214 24.74 19.87 -10.57
N ASP A 215 24.56 20.94 -11.35
CA ASP A 215 25.51 22.07 -11.45
C ASP A 215 25.22 23.19 -10.42
N SER A 216 24.02 23.23 -9.84
CA SER A 216 23.63 24.24 -8.84
C SER A 216 22.42 23.82 -8.03
N SER A 217 22.59 23.71 -6.70
CA SER A 217 21.52 23.47 -5.75
C SER A 217 21.48 24.50 -4.62
N THR A 218 20.31 24.64 -4.01
CA THR A 218 20.04 25.40 -2.78
C THR A 218 19.32 24.52 -1.79
N GLY A 219 19.50 24.73 -0.48
CA GLY A 219 18.78 23.97 0.55
C GLY A 219 18.39 24.84 1.75
N SER A 220 17.31 24.46 2.41
CA SER A 220 16.74 25.13 3.59
C SER A 220 15.80 24.19 4.34
N LEU A 221 15.09 24.70 5.36
CA LEU A 221 13.96 24.02 5.97
C LEU A 221 12.82 23.90 4.94
N MET A 222 12.17 22.74 4.88
CA MET A 222 11.09 22.43 3.93
C MET A 222 9.84 23.27 4.14
N VAL A 223 9.60 23.76 5.37
CA VAL A 223 8.40 24.52 5.74
C VAL A 223 8.80 25.76 6.54
N PRO A 224 8.29 26.97 6.21
CA PRO A 224 8.53 28.17 7.00
C PRO A 224 7.78 28.10 8.34
N CYS A 225 8.31 28.77 9.37
CA CYS A 225 7.81 28.66 10.75
C CYS A 225 6.33 29.09 10.93
N ASP A 226 5.81 29.96 10.07
CA ASP A 226 4.42 30.46 10.17
C ASP A 226 3.39 29.43 9.64
N ASP A 227 3.83 28.46 8.84
CA ASP A 227 3.00 27.39 8.21
C ASP A 227 3.25 26.00 8.82
N VAL A 228 3.82 25.97 10.03
CA VAL A 228 3.95 24.77 10.88
C VAL A 228 2.88 24.79 11.97
N HIS A 229 1.91 23.90 11.84
CA HIS A 229 0.75 23.80 12.73
C HIS A 229 0.99 22.77 13.85
N ALA A 230 0.49 23.05 15.05
CA ALA A 230 0.55 22.13 16.19
C ALA A 230 -0.88 21.73 16.60
N PRO A 231 -1.19 20.42 16.72
CA PRO A 231 -2.50 19.99 17.16
C PRO A 231 -2.72 20.30 18.65
N SER A 232 -3.97 20.57 19.03
CA SER A 232 -4.36 20.83 20.42
C SER A 232 -4.27 19.59 21.33
N VAL A 233 -4.12 18.40 20.73
CA VAL A 233 -3.90 17.11 21.37
C VAL A 233 -2.61 16.53 20.80
N PHE A 234 -1.65 16.18 21.66
CA PHE A 234 -0.39 15.56 21.23
C PHE A 234 -0.65 14.17 20.65
N SER A 235 -0.21 13.96 19.40
CA SER A 235 -0.42 12.74 18.61
C SER A 235 0.89 12.10 18.14
N GLY A 236 2.04 12.52 18.67
CA GLY A 236 3.37 11.97 18.38
C GLY A 236 4.42 13.06 18.11
N PHE A 237 5.68 12.66 17.95
CA PHE A 237 6.79 13.59 17.67
C PHE A 237 7.13 13.76 16.18
N GLY A 238 6.55 12.95 15.29
CA GLY A 238 6.73 13.10 13.85
C GLY A 238 6.01 14.32 13.28
N VAL A 239 6.44 14.74 12.09
CA VAL A 239 5.94 15.91 11.36
C VAL A 239 5.43 15.45 10.00
N THR A 240 4.13 15.58 9.74
CA THR A 240 3.58 15.45 8.40
C THR A 240 3.74 16.77 7.67
N THR A 241 4.32 16.73 6.46
CA THR A 241 4.39 17.86 5.54
C THR A 241 3.57 17.56 4.28
N VAL A 242 2.80 18.53 3.80
CA VAL A 242 2.13 18.49 2.50
C VAL A 242 2.88 19.44 1.57
N ILE A 243 3.44 18.92 0.49
CA ILE A 243 4.15 19.69 -0.53
C ILE A 243 3.24 19.86 -1.75
N SER A 244 3.12 21.08 -2.26
CA SER A 244 2.31 21.42 -3.44
C SER A 244 3.20 21.54 -4.68
N VAL A 245 3.03 20.65 -5.65
CA VAL A 245 3.93 20.50 -6.79
C VAL A 245 3.15 20.48 -8.10
N PRO A 246 3.26 21.51 -8.97
CA PRO A 246 2.63 21.48 -10.28
C PRO A 246 3.37 20.48 -11.19
N ILE A 247 2.63 19.57 -11.84
CA ILE A 247 3.25 18.51 -12.66
C ILE A 247 3.83 19.10 -13.96
N GLY A 248 3.07 19.97 -14.63
CA GLY A 248 3.52 20.74 -15.81
C GLY A 248 4.25 22.06 -15.51
N GLY A 249 4.38 22.46 -14.25
CA GLY A 249 4.94 23.76 -13.84
C GLY A 249 6.33 23.65 -13.22
N ASP A 250 7.01 24.78 -13.03
CA ASP A 250 8.26 24.84 -12.27
C ASP A 250 7.98 24.63 -10.77
N PHE A 251 8.85 23.90 -10.05
CA PHE A 251 8.67 23.64 -8.62
C PHE A 251 8.91 24.90 -7.77
N ASP A 252 8.05 25.13 -6.78
CA ASP A 252 8.32 26.06 -5.67
C ASP A 252 8.40 25.27 -4.34
N PRO A 253 9.61 25.00 -3.83
CA PRO A 253 9.80 24.31 -2.55
C PRO A 253 9.24 25.06 -1.33
N SER A 254 8.81 26.32 -1.46
CA SER A 254 8.14 27.06 -0.38
C SER A 254 6.62 26.88 -0.35
N SER A 255 6.03 26.22 -1.37
CA SER A 255 4.61 25.88 -1.41
C SER A 255 4.31 24.62 -0.55
N SER A 256 4.46 24.77 0.76
CA SER A 256 4.38 23.67 1.73
C SER A 256 3.74 24.10 3.05
N THR A 257 3.10 23.15 3.72
CA THR A 257 2.53 23.32 5.07
C THR A 257 2.72 22.03 5.86
N ALA A 258 2.89 22.12 7.18
CA ALA A 258 3.12 20.95 8.03
C ALA A 258 2.26 20.94 9.30
N VAL A 259 2.04 19.74 9.83
CA VAL A 259 1.47 19.51 11.16
C VAL A 259 2.41 18.65 12.00
N MET A 260 2.60 19.04 13.26
CA MET A 260 3.32 18.27 14.29
C MET A 260 2.51 17.04 14.73
N ALA A 261 2.32 16.11 13.80
CA ALA A 261 1.68 14.81 13.99
C ALA A 261 2.29 13.81 12.98
N PRO A 262 2.61 12.55 13.37
CA PRO A 262 3.01 11.48 12.45
C PRO A 262 1.77 10.90 11.73
N GLY A 263 1.36 11.54 10.64
CA GLY A 263 0.23 11.08 9.81
C GLY A 263 0.63 9.99 8.82
N ASP A 264 -0.12 8.89 8.85
CA ASP A 264 0.21 7.65 8.11
C ASP A 264 -0.87 7.23 7.10
N THR A 265 -2.13 7.63 7.30
CA THR A 265 -3.22 7.37 6.33
C THR A 265 -3.65 8.67 5.64
N VAL A 266 -3.81 8.64 4.33
CA VAL A 266 -4.10 9.80 3.49
C VAL A 266 -5.36 9.56 2.65
N TYR A 267 -6.28 10.53 2.64
CA TYR A 267 -7.47 10.56 1.78
C TYR A 267 -7.61 11.96 1.17
N ALA A 268 -8.13 12.09 -0.05
CA ALA A 268 -8.45 13.39 -0.63
C ALA A 268 -9.72 13.36 -1.48
N SER A 269 -10.51 14.43 -1.36
CA SER A 269 -11.55 14.83 -2.31
C SER A 269 -10.95 15.84 -3.32
N THR A 270 -11.78 16.41 -4.20
CA THR A 270 -11.34 17.46 -5.13
C THR A 270 -11.12 18.83 -4.48
N GLY A 271 -11.48 19.01 -3.20
CA GLY A 271 -11.28 20.26 -2.45
C GLY A 271 -10.60 20.10 -1.08
N SER A 272 -10.55 18.89 -0.52
CA SER A 272 -9.96 18.61 0.79
C SER A 272 -8.91 17.51 0.72
N LEU A 273 -7.80 17.69 1.43
CA LEU A 273 -6.88 16.61 1.77
C LEU A 273 -7.01 16.31 3.27
N TYR A 274 -7.13 15.04 3.62
CA TYR A 274 -7.22 14.56 4.99
C TYR A 274 -6.03 13.64 5.29
N VAL A 275 -5.35 13.89 6.40
CA VAL A 275 -4.31 12.99 6.93
C VAL A 275 -4.71 12.55 8.33
N ALA A 276 -4.61 11.25 8.59
CA ALA A 276 -5.00 10.63 9.84
C ALA A 276 -3.80 10.01 10.58
N THR A 277 -3.81 10.18 11.91
CA THR A 277 -2.73 9.85 12.85
C THR A 277 -3.29 9.03 14.00
N THR A 278 -2.83 7.80 14.21
CA THR A 278 -3.20 7.02 15.40
C THR A 278 -2.55 7.65 16.64
N ARG A 279 -3.37 8.05 17.62
CA ARG A 279 -2.90 8.79 18.79
C ARG A 279 -2.12 7.89 19.75
N TRP A 280 -1.00 8.41 20.24
CA TRP A 280 -0.17 7.75 21.24
C TRP A 280 -0.86 7.66 22.61
N VAL A 281 -0.83 6.45 23.19
CA VAL A 281 -1.07 6.22 24.62
C VAL A 281 0.12 6.79 25.43
N ASP A 282 -0.02 7.00 26.73
CA ASP A 282 1.14 7.31 27.60
C ASP A 282 1.80 6.01 28.06
N PRO A 283 3.13 5.84 27.94
CA PRO A 283 3.82 4.69 28.52
C PRO A 283 3.52 4.53 30.02
N ASP A 284 3.39 5.64 30.76
CA ASP A 284 3.04 5.66 32.19
C ASP A 284 1.67 5.01 32.51
N ILE A 285 0.81 4.79 31.51
CA ILE A 285 -0.51 4.15 31.63
C ILE A 285 -0.42 2.63 31.36
N LEU A 286 0.63 2.16 30.68
CA LEU A 286 0.78 0.76 30.26
C LEU A 286 1.36 -0.15 31.36
N ASP A 287 2.00 0.44 32.37
CA ASP A 287 2.59 -0.26 33.54
C ASP A 287 1.53 -0.81 34.52
N ASP A 288 0.27 -0.39 34.39
CA ASP A 288 -0.87 -0.85 35.19
C ASP A 288 -1.85 -1.60 34.27
N GLU A 289 -2.14 -2.86 34.59
CA GLU A 289 -2.89 -3.78 33.73
C GLU A 289 -4.36 -3.38 33.51
N ASP A 290 -5.03 -2.83 34.53
CA ASP A 290 -6.41 -2.35 34.41
C ASP A 290 -6.44 -1.06 33.55
N GLN A 291 -5.50 -0.13 33.81
CA GLN A 291 -5.38 1.10 33.03
C GLN A 291 -4.98 0.85 31.57
N ARG A 292 -4.18 -0.19 31.32
CA ARG A 292 -3.76 -0.63 29.97
C ARG A 292 -4.97 -1.09 29.14
N GLN A 293 -5.88 -1.89 29.70
CA GLN A 293 -7.09 -2.33 28.99
C GLN A 293 -8.02 -1.14 28.67
N ASP A 294 -8.28 -0.27 29.64
CA ASP A 294 -9.09 0.94 29.47
C ASP A 294 -8.50 1.88 28.40
N ALA A 295 -7.17 1.99 28.33
CA ALA A 295 -6.49 2.85 27.36
C ALA A 295 -6.51 2.29 25.92
N TRP A 296 -6.56 0.97 25.75
CA TRP A 296 -6.68 0.35 24.42
C TRP A 296 -8.08 0.54 23.83
N LEU A 297 -9.12 0.29 24.62
CA LEU A 297 -10.52 0.57 24.25
C LEU A 297 -10.78 2.07 24.01
N GLN A 298 -9.93 2.96 24.54
CA GLN A 298 -9.99 4.41 24.33
C GLN A 298 -9.00 4.95 23.29
N ARG A 299 -8.37 4.09 22.47
CA ARG A 299 -7.52 4.53 21.35
C ARG A 299 -8.34 5.40 20.37
N ARG A 300 -7.69 6.45 19.87
CA ARG A 300 -8.29 7.45 18.99
C ARG A 300 -7.40 7.70 17.79
N THR A 301 -8.01 8.04 16.66
CA THR A 301 -7.30 8.57 15.50
C THR A 301 -7.58 10.06 15.40
N ASN A 302 -6.52 10.87 15.39
CA ASN A 302 -6.60 12.28 15.06
C ASN A 302 -6.71 12.44 13.54
N ILE A 303 -7.49 13.42 13.09
CA ILE A 303 -7.69 13.72 11.67
C ILE A 303 -7.39 15.20 11.43
N HIS A 304 -6.58 15.47 10.41
CA HIS A 304 -6.10 16.79 10.01
C HIS A 304 -6.60 17.09 8.58
N ARG A 305 -7.34 18.17 8.39
CA ARG A 305 -7.88 18.60 7.08
C ARG A 305 -7.13 19.81 6.57
N PHE A 306 -6.67 19.71 5.34
CA PHE A 306 -6.10 20.78 4.54
C PHE A 306 -7.10 21.13 3.41
N ASP A 307 -7.29 22.41 3.14
CA ASP A 307 -7.90 22.87 1.89
C ASP A 307 -6.87 22.72 0.76
N ILE A 308 -7.30 22.18 -0.37
CA ILE A 308 -6.49 21.97 -1.58
C ILE A 308 -7.16 22.50 -2.85
N SER A 309 -8.22 23.30 -2.71
CA SER A 309 -9.01 23.86 -3.81
C SER A 309 -8.28 24.94 -4.63
N ASP A 310 -7.29 25.60 -4.04
CA ASP A 310 -6.34 26.50 -4.71
C ASP A 310 -5.01 25.77 -5.04
N ALA A 311 -4.08 26.44 -5.73
CA ALA A 311 -2.81 25.83 -6.14
C ALA A 311 -1.90 25.39 -4.96
N GLU A 312 -2.08 25.95 -3.77
CA GLU A 312 -1.30 25.65 -2.57
C GLU A 312 -2.20 24.96 -1.52
N ALA A 313 -1.68 23.98 -0.79
CA ALA A 313 -2.40 23.36 0.33
C ALA A 313 -2.33 24.24 1.59
N THR A 314 -3.43 24.41 2.31
CA THR A 314 -3.46 25.16 3.58
C THR A 314 -4.13 24.35 4.68
N TYR A 315 -3.54 24.30 5.89
CA TYR A 315 -4.13 23.59 7.03
C TYR A 315 -5.34 24.34 7.58
N GLU A 316 -6.52 23.71 7.58
CA GLU A 316 -7.77 24.39 7.94
C GLU A 316 -8.31 23.93 9.31
N SER A 317 -8.40 22.62 9.55
CA SER A 317 -9.10 22.08 10.73
C SER A 317 -8.60 20.72 11.18
N SER A 318 -8.96 20.32 12.41
CA SER A 318 -8.66 18.98 12.93
C SER A 318 -9.68 18.49 13.96
N GLY A 319 -9.71 17.17 14.18
CA GLY A 319 -10.54 16.53 15.20
C GLY A 319 -9.94 15.20 15.67
N GLU A 320 -10.75 14.42 16.40
CA GLU A 320 -10.44 13.03 16.77
C GLU A 320 -11.68 12.14 16.69
N VAL A 321 -11.47 10.90 16.29
CA VAL A 321 -12.46 9.81 16.28
C VAL A 321 -12.02 8.69 17.23
N LEU A 322 -12.97 7.94 17.78
CA LEU A 322 -12.71 6.77 18.64
C LEU A 322 -12.54 5.50 17.80
N GLY A 323 -11.57 4.66 18.14
CA GLY A 323 -11.14 3.51 17.34
C GLY A 323 -9.98 3.85 16.39
N LEU A 324 -9.62 2.86 15.57
CA LEU A 324 -8.54 2.92 14.58
C LEU A 324 -9.12 2.94 13.16
N ILE A 325 -8.53 3.74 12.28
CA ILE A 325 -8.79 3.71 10.83
C ILE A 325 -7.89 2.65 10.18
N ARG A 326 -8.40 1.86 9.23
CA ARG A 326 -7.59 0.85 8.52
C ARG A 326 -6.71 1.45 7.43
N ASN A 327 -7.33 2.07 6.42
CA ASN A 327 -6.65 2.54 5.21
C ASN A 327 -7.39 3.75 4.61
N GLN A 328 -6.95 4.22 3.45
CA GLN A 328 -7.54 5.38 2.75
C GLN A 328 -9.04 5.23 2.47
N PHE A 329 -9.50 4.02 2.17
CA PHE A 329 -10.89 3.73 1.82
C PHE A 329 -11.85 3.87 3.00
N SER A 330 -11.35 3.70 4.23
CA SER A 330 -12.09 3.99 5.46
C SER A 330 -12.45 5.47 5.65
N LEU A 331 -12.14 6.36 4.70
CA LEU A 331 -12.56 7.76 4.66
C LEU A 331 -13.26 8.10 3.32
N SER A 332 -14.27 8.97 3.35
CA SER A 332 -14.79 9.68 2.17
C SER A 332 -15.53 10.96 2.54
N GLU A 333 -15.33 12.05 1.79
CA GLU A 333 -16.08 13.30 1.92
C GLU A 333 -17.33 13.27 1.02
N HIS A 334 -18.51 13.57 1.58
CA HIS A 334 -19.74 13.75 0.80
C HIS A 334 -20.55 14.92 1.32
N ASN A 335 -21.04 15.77 0.42
CA ASN A 335 -21.86 16.96 0.74
C ASN A 335 -21.25 17.89 1.82
N GLY A 336 -19.91 17.93 1.94
CA GLY A 336 -19.18 18.71 2.96
C GLY A 336 -19.03 18.04 4.33
N TYR A 337 -19.39 16.75 4.45
CA TYR A 337 -19.20 15.93 5.64
C TYR A 337 -18.12 14.87 5.39
N LEU A 338 -17.19 14.71 6.33
CA LEU A 338 -16.23 13.61 6.32
C LEU A 338 -16.88 12.37 6.95
N ARG A 339 -16.92 11.27 6.22
CA ARG A 339 -17.35 9.95 6.69
C ARG A 339 -16.12 9.12 7.01
N VAL A 340 -16.12 8.45 8.15
CA VAL A 340 -14.97 7.70 8.67
C VAL A 340 -15.44 6.38 9.26
N VAL A 341 -14.77 5.29 8.88
CA VAL A 341 -14.96 3.97 9.49
C VAL A 341 -13.83 3.70 10.46
N THR A 342 -14.17 3.27 11.67
CA THR A 342 -13.23 3.01 12.77
C THR A 342 -13.53 1.69 13.47
N THR A 343 -12.53 0.84 13.66
CA THR A 343 -12.64 -0.34 14.54
C THR A 343 -12.07 -0.01 15.91
N ILE A 344 -12.87 -0.21 16.95
CA ILE A 344 -12.41 -0.30 18.34
C ILE A 344 -12.00 -1.75 18.57
N VAL A 345 -10.85 -1.96 19.23
CA VAL A 345 -10.32 -3.29 19.56
C VAL A 345 -9.78 -3.27 20.99
N ASP A 346 -9.96 -4.37 21.70
CA ASP A 346 -9.40 -4.56 23.04
C ASP A 346 -7.87 -4.86 23.00
N LEU A 347 -7.27 -5.21 24.15
CA LEU A 347 -5.87 -5.62 24.22
C LEU A 347 -5.59 -7.02 23.64
N GLN A 348 -6.58 -7.92 23.66
CA GLN A 348 -6.44 -9.31 23.23
C GLN A 348 -6.71 -9.47 21.72
N GLY A 349 -7.57 -8.62 21.14
CA GLY A 349 -8.09 -8.79 19.78
C GLY A 349 -9.37 -9.64 19.73
N ASP A 350 -9.82 -10.16 20.87
CA ASP A 350 -11.01 -11.02 20.96
C ASP A 350 -12.31 -10.23 20.87
N ASP A 351 -12.35 -9.05 21.51
CA ASP A 351 -13.48 -8.13 21.51
C ASP A 351 -13.16 -6.90 20.63
N SER A 352 -13.83 -6.82 19.49
CA SER A 352 -13.82 -5.67 18.59
C SER A 352 -15.23 -5.18 18.27
N GLU A 353 -15.34 -3.91 17.90
CA GLU A 353 -16.57 -3.34 17.32
C GLU A 353 -16.20 -2.28 16.30
N SER A 354 -16.79 -2.37 15.12
CA SER A 354 -16.60 -1.38 14.06
C SER A 354 -17.77 -0.40 14.02
N GLN A 355 -17.45 0.86 13.74
CA GLN A 355 -18.39 1.98 13.80
C GLN A 355 -18.12 2.94 12.66
N VAL A 356 -19.18 3.52 12.09
CA VAL A 356 -19.07 4.65 11.15
C VAL A 356 -19.47 5.94 11.85
N ARG A 357 -18.70 6.98 11.53
CA ARG A 357 -18.79 8.32 12.09
C ARG A 357 -18.92 9.30 10.94
N VAL A 358 -19.74 10.32 11.14
CA VAL A 358 -19.87 11.44 10.22
C VAL A 358 -19.44 12.70 10.97
N LEU A 359 -18.52 13.46 10.37
CA LEU A 359 -17.93 14.66 10.95
C LEU A 359 -18.21 15.87 10.05
N SER A 360 -18.42 17.02 10.68
CA SER A 360 -18.64 18.30 10.00
C SER A 360 -17.59 19.33 10.43
N THR A 361 -17.13 20.15 9.49
CA THR A 361 -16.14 21.21 9.73
C THR A 361 -16.81 22.45 10.33
N ASN A 362 -16.43 22.83 11.54
CA ASN A 362 -16.95 24.00 12.25
C ASN A 362 -15.80 24.96 12.59
N GLY A 363 -15.39 25.75 11.60
CA GLY A 363 -14.12 26.49 11.64
C GLY A 363 -12.96 25.50 11.74
N SER A 364 -11.99 25.76 12.62
CA SER A 364 -10.79 24.92 12.77
C SER A 364 -11.00 23.56 13.46
N VAL A 365 -12.25 23.10 13.61
CA VAL A 365 -12.60 21.87 14.37
C VAL A 365 -13.49 20.94 13.53
N LEU A 366 -13.03 19.71 13.30
CA LEU A 366 -13.86 18.62 12.81
C LEU A 366 -14.66 18.05 14.00
N THR A 367 -15.98 18.05 13.91
CA THR A 367 -16.89 17.64 15.00
C THR A 367 -17.75 16.47 14.54
N GLU A 368 -17.81 15.38 15.32
CA GLU A 368 -18.75 14.26 15.09
C GLU A 368 -20.21 14.77 15.19
N VAL A 369 -21.02 14.48 14.17
CA VAL A 369 -22.42 14.90 14.05
C VAL A 369 -23.41 13.73 13.97
N GLY A 370 -22.93 12.54 13.60
CA GLY A 370 -23.69 11.29 13.59
C GLY A 370 -22.77 10.08 13.69
N THR A 371 -23.26 8.97 14.24
CA THR A 371 -22.49 7.71 14.32
C THR A 371 -23.41 6.51 14.42
N VAL A 372 -22.96 5.38 13.87
CA VAL A 372 -23.59 4.07 14.00
C VAL A 372 -22.51 3.02 14.32
N GLY A 373 -22.82 2.11 15.24
CA GLY A 373 -21.94 1.02 15.68
C GLY A 373 -22.56 -0.35 15.44
N ASP A 374 -22.22 -1.33 16.29
CA ASP A 374 -22.66 -2.73 16.18
C ASP A 374 -22.20 -3.47 14.90
N ILE A 375 -21.32 -2.88 14.08
CA ILE A 375 -20.78 -3.51 12.86
C ILE A 375 -19.69 -4.52 13.27
N GLY A 376 -19.84 -5.78 12.87
CA GLY A 376 -18.82 -6.81 13.01
C GLY A 376 -18.28 -7.01 14.42
N ARG A 377 -19.17 -7.39 15.35
CA ARG A 377 -18.79 -7.61 16.76
C ARG A 377 -17.87 -8.82 16.90
N GLY A 378 -16.62 -8.58 17.29
CA GLY A 378 -15.57 -9.60 17.35
C GLY A 378 -14.91 -9.88 15.99
N GLU A 379 -15.13 -9.03 14.99
CA GLU A 379 -14.56 -9.12 13.64
C GLU A 379 -13.80 -7.80 13.32
N HIS A 380 -12.96 -7.75 12.28
CA HIS A 380 -12.16 -6.55 11.95
C HIS A 380 -12.60 -5.90 10.64
N VAL A 381 -12.58 -4.55 10.56
CA VAL A 381 -12.73 -3.83 9.28
C VAL A 381 -11.45 -4.01 8.46
N GLN A 382 -11.63 -4.40 7.20
CA GLN A 382 -10.59 -5.02 6.40
C GLN A 382 -10.44 -4.43 4.95
N SER A 383 -11.26 -3.45 4.61
CA SER A 383 -11.48 -2.66 3.37
C SER A 383 -12.57 -1.60 3.70
N VAL A 384 -13.14 -0.83 2.76
CA VAL A 384 -14.40 -0.02 2.84
C VAL A 384 -14.73 0.49 1.41
N ARG A 385 -16.00 0.79 1.11
CA ARG A 385 -16.41 1.59 -0.05
C ARG A 385 -17.60 2.49 0.28
N PHE A 386 -17.46 3.77 -0.05
CA PHE A 386 -18.56 4.73 -0.05
C PHE A 386 -19.03 5.05 -1.48
N VAL A 387 -20.34 5.24 -1.65
CA VAL A 387 -21.00 5.53 -2.94
C VAL A 387 -22.19 6.45 -2.71
N GLY A 388 -22.15 7.70 -3.20
CA GLY A 388 -23.24 8.66 -2.96
C GLY A 388 -23.54 8.82 -1.46
N ASP A 389 -24.81 8.73 -1.08
CA ASP A 389 -25.29 8.74 0.32
C ASP A 389 -25.06 7.42 1.09
N ILE A 390 -24.29 6.48 0.54
CA ILE A 390 -24.17 5.12 1.05
C ILE A 390 -22.75 4.84 1.58
N GLY A 391 -22.68 4.18 2.72
CA GLY A 391 -21.47 3.51 3.19
C GLY A 391 -21.70 2.02 3.24
N TYR A 392 -20.90 1.28 2.49
CA TYR A 392 -20.77 -0.16 2.68
C TYR A 392 -19.64 -0.37 3.72
N VAL A 393 -19.74 -1.37 4.62
CA VAL A 393 -18.68 -1.68 5.60
C VAL A 393 -18.50 -3.17 5.87
N VAL A 394 -17.24 -3.57 5.79
CA VAL A 394 -16.72 -4.94 5.87
C VAL A 394 -16.47 -5.45 7.27
N THR A 395 -16.59 -6.75 7.55
CA THR A 395 -15.80 -7.37 8.64
C THR A 395 -15.60 -8.89 8.54
N PHE A 396 -14.39 -9.37 8.83
CA PHE A 396 -14.07 -10.82 8.87
C PHE A 396 -13.60 -11.33 10.25
N ARG A 397 -13.87 -12.62 10.51
CA ARG A 397 -13.23 -13.49 11.53
C ARG A 397 -13.26 -14.97 11.13
N GLN A 398 -14.36 -15.44 10.52
CA GLN A 398 -14.52 -16.80 9.97
C GLN A 398 -15.51 -16.84 8.81
N ILE A 399 -16.56 -16.03 8.89
CA ILE A 399 -17.57 -15.78 7.85
C ILE A 399 -17.70 -14.26 7.81
N ASP A 400 -17.81 -13.69 6.62
CA ASP A 400 -17.78 -12.26 6.35
C ASP A 400 -19.22 -11.71 6.24
N PRO A 401 -19.74 -10.97 7.25
CA PRO A 401 -20.90 -10.11 7.08
C PRO A 401 -20.63 -8.88 6.22
N PHE A 402 -21.19 -9.00 5.04
CA PHE A 402 -21.40 -7.96 4.08
C PHE A 402 -22.45 -6.95 4.59
N TYR A 403 -22.06 -5.81 5.20
CA TYR A 403 -22.99 -4.81 5.78
C TYR A 403 -23.19 -3.53 4.94
N THR A 404 -24.37 -2.89 5.12
CA THR A 404 -24.61 -1.48 4.73
C THR A 404 -24.84 -0.51 5.86
N ILE A 405 -24.72 0.77 5.48
CA ILE A 405 -25.14 1.94 6.20
C ILE A 405 -25.79 2.98 5.26
N ASP A 406 -27.02 3.39 5.58
CA ASP A 406 -27.64 4.66 5.15
C ASP A 406 -26.87 5.82 5.76
N LEU A 407 -26.30 6.71 4.93
CA LEU A 407 -25.61 7.93 5.33
C LEU A 407 -26.27 9.19 4.76
N SER A 408 -27.52 9.08 4.26
CA SER A 408 -28.28 10.20 3.65
C SER A 408 -28.68 11.28 4.67
N ASP A 409 -28.91 10.89 5.94
CA ASP A 409 -28.92 11.82 7.07
C ASP A 409 -27.57 11.73 7.81
N PRO A 410 -26.68 12.74 7.67
CA PRO A 410 -25.37 12.73 8.32
C PRO A 410 -25.45 12.82 9.85
N THR A 411 -26.64 12.96 10.44
CA THR A 411 -26.87 13.00 11.90
C THR A 411 -27.56 11.75 12.46
N ASP A 412 -28.12 10.89 11.61
CA ASP A 412 -28.80 9.64 11.98
C ASP A 412 -28.47 8.52 10.96
N PRO A 413 -27.18 8.13 10.84
CA PRO A 413 -26.75 7.04 9.96
C PRO A 413 -27.21 5.68 10.51
N ARG A 414 -27.58 4.72 9.65
CA ARG A 414 -28.23 3.46 10.09
C ARG A 414 -27.81 2.24 9.28
N ILE A 415 -27.60 1.11 9.93
CA ILE A 415 -27.43 -0.18 9.23
C ILE A 415 -28.73 -0.56 8.53
N LEU A 416 -28.64 -1.02 7.27
CA LEU A 416 -29.80 -1.41 6.45
C LEU A 416 -29.89 -2.92 6.20
N GLY A 417 -28.78 -3.54 5.78
CA GLY A 417 -28.69 -4.96 5.45
C GLY A 417 -27.42 -5.61 5.98
N GLU A 418 -27.44 -6.94 6.06
CA GLU A 418 -26.31 -7.82 6.41
C GLU A 418 -26.46 -9.14 5.62
N LEU A 419 -25.45 -9.51 4.84
CA LEU A 419 -25.34 -10.79 4.13
C LEU A 419 -24.09 -11.52 4.63
N LYS A 420 -24.19 -12.76 5.10
CA LYS A 420 -23.01 -13.53 5.54
C LYS A 420 -22.54 -14.49 4.44
N ILE A 421 -21.31 -14.31 3.97
CA ILE A 421 -20.66 -15.14 2.93
C ILE A 421 -19.41 -15.87 3.47
N PRO A 422 -19.07 -17.06 2.96
CA PRO A 422 -17.75 -17.67 3.13
C PRO A 422 -16.71 -16.94 2.28
N GLY A 423 -15.45 -17.04 2.69
CA GLY A 423 -14.41 -16.15 2.17
C GLY A 423 -14.64 -14.71 2.60
N PHE A 424 -13.90 -13.83 1.96
CA PHE A 424 -13.86 -12.40 2.17
C PHE A 424 -13.32 -11.78 0.86
N SER A 425 -13.83 -10.67 0.35
CA SER A 425 -13.13 -9.89 -0.70
C SER A 425 -12.08 -8.91 -0.07
N SER A 426 -11.48 -7.94 -0.77
CA SER A 426 -10.44 -7.03 -0.20
C SER A 426 -10.55 -5.55 -0.55
N TYR A 427 -11.29 -5.30 -1.61
CA TYR A 427 -11.40 -4.05 -2.31
C TYR A 427 -12.62 -4.19 -3.20
N LEU A 428 -13.54 -3.22 -3.11
CA LEU A 428 -14.74 -3.21 -3.95
C LEU A 428 -14.69 -2.13 -5.01
N HIS A 429 -15.20 -2.52 -6.17
CA HIS A 429 -15.47 -1.64 -7.28
C HIS A 429 -16.98 -1.60 -7.56
N PRO A 430 -17.67 -0.49 -7.26
CA PRO A 430 -19.02 -0.25 -7.75
C PRO A 430 -18.98 -0.18 -9.29
N ILE A 431 -19.63 -1.12 -9.96
CA ILE A 431 -19.68 -1.19 -11.43
C ILE A 431 -20.98 -0.60 -12.01
N SER A 432 -22.02 -0.47 -11.19
CA SER A 432 -23.23 0.31 -11.50
C SER A 432 -23.91 0.78 -10.20
N ASP A 433 -24.99 1.56 -10.32
CA ASP A 433 -25.86 1.94 -9.20
C ASP A 433 -26.38 0.74 -8.40
N THR A 434 -26.47 -0.44 -9.04
CA THR A 434 -27.02 -1.66 -8.44
C THR A 434 -26.10 -2.89 -8.54
N LEU A 435 -24.80 -2.72 -8.76
CA LEU A 435 -23.84 -3.82 -8.78
C LEU A 435 -22.49 -3.40 -8.18
N VAL A 436 -22.01 -4.17 -7.22
CA VAL A 436 -20.69 -4.01 -6.59
C VAL A 436 -19.88 -5.29 -6.78
N LEU A 437 -18.62 -5.15 -7.17
CA LEU A 437 -17.68 -6.26 -7.38
C LEU A 437 -16.60 -6.22 -6.29
N GLY A 438 -16.56 -7.22 -5.41
CA GLY A 438 -15.48 -7.43 -4.43
C GLY A 438 -14.40 -8.35 -4.96
N VAL A 439 -13.13 -8.07 -4.65
CA VAL A 439 -11.95 -8.88 -5.05
C VAL A 439 -11.07 -9.24 -3.85
N GLY A 440 -10.97 -10.53 -3.47
CA GLY A 440 -10.12 -11.01 -2.38
C GLY A 440 -9.93 -12.52 -2.32
N SER A 441 -10.35 -13.18 -1.24
CA SER A 441 -10.07 -14.58 -0.92
C SER A 441 -11.31 -15.45 -0.67
N ASP A 442 -11.22 -16.73 -0.99
CA ASP A 442 -12.22 -17.73 -0.58
C ASP A 442 -11.81 -18.34 0.77
N ALA A 443 -12.76 -18.85 1.55
CA ALA A 443 -12.47 -19.51 2.82
C ALA A 443 -13.48 -20.60 3.17
N ASP A 444 -13.02 -21.60 3.92
CA ASP A 444 -13.85 -22.69 4.42
C ASP A 444 -14.74 -22.25 5.61
N PRO A 445 -15.77 -23.03 6.01
CA PRO A 445 -16.67 -22.69 7.12
C PRO A 445 -16.00 -22.60 8.50
N GLU A 446 -14.74 -23.03 8.62
CA GLU A 446 -13.91 -22.89 9.80
C GLU A 446 -13.12 -21.57 9.81
N GLY A 447 -13.13 -20.81 8.71
CA GLY A 447 -12.53 -19.48 8.57
C GLY A 447 -11.15 -19.46 7.91
N ARG A 448 -10.65 -20.60 7.43
CA ARG A 448 -9.32 -20.70 6.81
C ARG A 448 -9.41 -20.37 5.33
N VAL A 449 -8.51 -19.50 4.86
CA VAL A 449 -8.38 -19.12 3.44
C VAL A 449 -8.07 -20.33 2.55
N THR A 450 -8.75 -20.42 1.40
CA THR A 450 -8.65 -21.53 0.44
C THR A 450 -8.31 -21.10 -1.00
N GLY A 451 -8.08 -19.81 -1.25
CA GLY A 451 -7.70 -19.29 -2.55
C GLY A 451 -8.14 -17.85 -2.78
N ALA A 452 -8.10 -17.38 -4.02
CA ALA A 452 -8.60 -16.06 -4.42
C ALA A 452 -10.10 -16.14 -4.80
N LYS A 453 -10.86 -15.08 -4.51
CA LYS A 453 -12.31 -14.96 -4.76
C LYS A 453 -12.62 -13.62 -5.41
N VAL A 454 -13.59 -13.63 -6.32
CA VAL A 454 -14.22 -12.42 -6.88
C VAL A 454 -15.72 -12.60 -6.80
N SER A 455 -16.41 -11.68 -6.13
CA SER A 455 -17.84 -11.79 -5.84
C SER A 455 -18.58 -10.60 -6.43
N LEU A 456 -19.69 -10.88 -7.13
CA LEU A 456 -20.61 -9.88 -7.65
C LEU A 456 -21.86 -9.84 -6.78
N PHE A 457 -22.18 -8.65 -6.31
CA PHE A 457 -23.29 -8.41 -5.40
C PHE A 457 -24.35 -7.52 -6.07
N ASP A 458 -25.61 -7.98 -6.05
CA ASP A 458 -26.74 -7.28 -6.66
C ASP A 458 -27.32 -6.28 -5.66
N VAL A 459 -26.86 -5.04 -5.78
CA VAL A 459 -27.24 -3.95 -4.89
C VAL A 459 -28.56 -3.29 -5.37
N SER A 460 -29.69 -4.01 -5.34
CA SER A 460 -31.00 -3.50 -5.80
C SER A 460 -32.19 -3.54 -4.80
N ASP A 461 -32.39 -4.61 -4.00
CA ASP A 461 -33.13 -4.50 -2.73
C ASP A 461 -32.15 -4.68 -1.59
N LEU A 462 -31.99 -3.60 -0.85
CA LEU A 462 -30.74 -3.27 -0.22
C LEU A 462 -30.79 -3.56 1.28
N THR A 463 -32.02 -3.77 1.79
CA THR A 463 -32.28 -4.43 3.06
C THR A 463 -32.08 -5.96 3.02
N GLU A 464 -32.03 -6.57 1.83
CA GLU A 464 -31.82 -8.01 1.64
C GLU A 464 -30.64 -8.32 0.68
N PRO A 465 -29.38 -8.08 1.10
CA PRO A 465 -28.19 -8.28 0.25
C PRO A 465 -27.96 -9.67 -0.34
N LEU A 466 -27.52 -9.71 -1.61
CA LEU A 466 -27.33 -10.93 -2.42
C LEU A 466 -25.99 -10.98 -3.17
N GLU A 467 -25.19 -12.01 -2.89
CA GLU A 467 -24.10 -12.48 -3.75
C GLU A 467 -24.72 -13.27 -4.93
N VAL A 468 -24.67 -12.71 -6.15
CA VAL A 468 -25.35 -13.27 -7.33
C VAL A 468 -24.43 -14.06 -8.26
N ALA A 469 -23.13 -13.79 -8.24
CA ALA A 469 -22.13 -14.60 -8.93
C ALA A 469 -20.78 -14.57 -8.20
N VAL A 470 -20.03 -15.67 -8.32
CA VAL A 470 -18.70 -15.83 -7.73
C VAL A 470 -17.77 -16.50 -8.75
N TRP A 471 -16.52 -16.04 -8.81
CA TRP A 471 -15.38 -16.74 -9.42
C TRP A 471 -14.32 -17.00 -8.34
N THR A 472 -13.62 -18.13 -8.42
CA THR A 472 -12.51 -18.45 -7.52
C THR A 472 -11.32 -19.06 -8.24
N ALA A 473 -10.13 -18.84 -7.69
CA ALA A 473 -8.92 -19.60 -7.98
C ALA A 473 -8.42 -20.24 -6.67
N PRO A 474 -8.70 -21.53 -6.43
CA PRO A 474 -8.16 -22.28 -5.30
C PRO A 474 -6.65 -22.15 -5.20
N ASP A 475 -6.13 -22.12 -3.98
CA ASP A 475 -4.69 -22.03 -3.66
C ASP A 475 -3.96 -20.79 -4.26
N GLY A 476 -4.72 -19.81 -4.73
CA GLY A 476 -4.23 -18.54 -5.26
C GLY A 476 -4.42 -17.34 -4.34
N TRP A 477 -3.68 -16.26 -4.61
CA TRP A 477 -3.85 -14.94 -4.00
C TRP A 477 -3.83 -13.86 -5.08
N ASN A 478 -4.19 -12.64 -4.68
CA ASN A 478 -4.11 -11.42 -5.48
C ASN A 478 -3.69 -10.26 -4.59
N ASP A 479 -2.98 -9.29 -5.18
CA ASP A 479 -2.43 -8.15 -4.42
C ASP A 479 -3.39 -6.95 -4.33
N VAL A 480 -4.63 -7.08 -4.82
CA VAL A 480 -5.58 -5.96 -4.96
C VAL A 480 -5.98 -5.36 -3.60
N GLY A 481 -6.03 -6.18 -2.55
CA GLY A 481 -6.26 -5.71 -1.17
C GLY A 481 -5.11 -4.91 -0.57
N TRP A 482 -3.90 -5.06 -1.10
CA TRP A 482 -2.70 -4.33 -0.70
C TRP A 482 -2.45 -3.11 -1.60
N ASP A 483 -2.79 -3.22 -2.89
CA ASP A 483 -2.62 -2.18 -3.89
C ASP A 483 -3.76 -2.21 -4.93
N HIS A 484 -4.83 -1.45 -4.66
CA HIS A 484 -6.05 -1.37 -5.49
C HIS A 484 -5.78 -0.92 -6.94
N ARG A 485 -4.64 -0.28 -7.19
CA ARG A 485 -4.19 0.17 -8.53
C ARG A 485 -3.76 -1.00 -9.42
N ALA A 486 -3.55 -2.18 -8.85
CA ALA A 486 -3.30 -3.41 -9.60
C ALA A 486 -4.59 -3.98 -10.25
N PHE A 487 -5.76 -3.64 -9.72
CA PHE A 487 -7.06 -3.95 -10.32
C PHE A 487 -7.43 -2.95 -11.42
N LEU A 488 -7.94 -3.48 -12.53
CA LEU A 488 -8.46 -2.70 -13.67
C LEU A 488 -9.93 -3.08 -13.92
N TRP A 489 -10.82 -2.09 -13.95
CA TRP A 489 -12.17 -2.21 -14.51
C TRP A 489 -12.25 -1.43 -15.83
N TRP A 490 -12.64 -2.11 -16.90
CA TRP A 490 -12.84 -1.54 -18.23
C TRP A 490 -14.32 -1.63 -18.61
N ALA A 491 -15.08 -0.66 -18.09
CA ALA A 491 -16.53 -0.55 -18.26
C ALA A 491 -17.05 -0.67 -19.72
N PRO A 492 -16.37 -0.15 -20.78
CA PRO A 492 -16.87 -0.26 -22.16
C PRO A 492 -17.04 -1.69 -22.68
N GLU A 493 -16.34 -2.67 -22.09
CA GLU A 493 -16.44 -4.10 -22.43
C GLU A 493 -16.83 -4.96 -21.21
N GLU A 494 -17.22 -4.35 -20.09
CA GLU A 494 -17.61 -5.04 -18.86
C GLU A 494 -16.52 -6.00 -18.34
N LEU A 495 -15.23 -5.64 -18.50
CA LEU A 495 -14.09 -6.48 -18.14
C LEU A 495 -13.41 -6.03 -16.84
N ALA A 496 -13.25 -6.94 -15.89
CA ALA A 496 -12.31 -6.81 -14.78
C ALA A 496 -11.02 -7.58 -15.11
N VAL A 497 -9.86 -6.99 -14.83
CA VAL A 497 -8.54 -7.62 -14.95
C VAL A 497 -7.85 -7.60 -13.60
N ILE A 498 -7.45 -8.78 -13.12
CA ILE A 498 -7.03 -9.01 -11.74
C ILE A 498 -5.72 -9.80 -11.76
N PRO A 499 -4.63 -9.31 -11.12
CA PRO A 499 -3.41 -10.08 -10.96
C PRO A 499 -3.68 -11.25 -10.00
N VAL A 500 -3.32 -12.47 -10.40
CA VAL A 500 -3.50 -13.67 -9.59
C VAL A 500 -2.26 -14.54 -9.72
N THR A 501 -1.76 -15.01 -8.58
CA THR A 501 -0.72 -16.05 -8.53
C THR A 501 -1.25 -17.24 -7.73
N VAL A 502 -0.96 -18.44 -8.22
CA VAL A 502 -1.22 -19.73 -7.56
C VAL A 502 0.14 -20.38 -7.34
N TRP A 503 0.45 -20.76 -6.10
CA TRP A 503 1.81 -21.14 -5.72
C TRP A 503 2.29 -22.35 -6.55
N ASN A 504 3.47 -22.23 -7.16
CA ASN A 504 4.08 -23.22 -8.06
C ASN A 504 3.27 -23.66 -9.30
N GLU A 505 2.04 -23.16 -9.52
CA GLU A 505 1.25 -23.48 -10.73
C GLU A 505 1.32 -22.40 -11.81
N TRP A 506 1.02 -21.14 -11.45
CA TRP A 506 0.82 -20.07 -12.44
C TRP A 506 0.85 -18.67 -11.82
N SER A 507 1.38 -17.68 -12.54
CA SER A 507 1.25 -16.26 -12.22
C SER A 507 0.88 -15.46 -13.47
N GLY A 508 0.03 -14.45 -13.30
CA GLY A 508 -0.37 -13.55 -14.37
C GLY A 508 -1.59 -12.72 -13.99
N ALA A 509 -2.43 -12.42 -14.97
CA ALA A 509 -3.67 -11.70 -14.80
C ALA A 509 -4.85 -12.50 -15.38
N VAL A 510 -5.91 -12.64 -14.59
CA VAL A 510 -7.19 -13.23 -15.02
C VAL A 510 -8.07 -12.12 -15.57
N VAL A 511 -8.72 -12.37 -16.71
CA VAL A 511 -9.68 -11.46 -17.33
C VAL A 511 -11.09 -12.04 -17.15
N LEU A 512 -11.92 -11.32 -16.41
CA LEU A 512 -13.29 -11.68 -16.08
C LEU A 512 -14.25 -10.72 -16.78
N ARG A 513 -15.23 -11.24 -17.51
CA ARG A 513 -16.38 -10.45 -17.99
C ARG A 513 -17.48 -10.49 -16.93
N VAL A 514 -17.98 -9.32 -16.54
CA VAL A 514 -18.96 -9.14 -15.44
C VAL A 514 -20.22 -8.52 -16.03
N ALA A 515 -21.11 -9.36 -16.55
CA ALA A 515 -22.25 -8.96 -17.39
C ALA A 515 -23.51 -9.80 -17.08
N ASP A 516 -24.70 -9.23 -17.32
CA ASP A 516 -26.00 -9.87 -17.09
C ASP A 516 -26.18 -10.50 -15.68
N GLY A 517 -25.51 -9.93 -14.65
CA GLY A 517 -25.51 -10.47 -13.27
C GLY A 517 -24.63 -11.71 -13.08
N THR A 518 -23.67 -11.94 -13.98
CA THR A 518 -22.76 -13.10 -13.96
C THR A 518 -21.29 -12.71 -14.06
N ILE A 519 -20.41 -13.52 -13.49
CA ILE A 519 -18.96 -13.46 -13.72
C ILE A 519 -18.57 -14.63 -14.65
N THR A 520 -17.83 -14.34 -15.72
CA THR A 520 -17.29 -15.35 -16.64
C THR A 520 -15.81 -15.09 -16.90
N GLU A 521 -14.95 -16.07 -16.60
CA GLU A 521 -13.55 -16.02 -17.04
C GLU A 521 -13.48 -16.11 -18.57
N VAL A 522 -13.03 -15.04 -19.23
CA VAL A 522 -12.82 -15.02 -20.69
C VAL A 522 -11.40 -15.48 -21.07
N GLY A 523 -10.46 -15.44 -20.12
CA GLY A 523 -9.18 -16.12 -20.20
C GLY A 523 -8.14 -15.52 -19.25
N ARG A 524 -6.88 -15.85 -19.50
CA ARG A 524 -5.72 -15.47 -18.68
C ARG A 524 -4.60 -14.93 -19.55
N VAL A 525 -3.81 -14.01 -19.00
CA VAL A 525 -2.61 -13.43 -19.60
C VAL A 525 -1.44 -13.64 -18.65
N ASP A 526 -0.33 -14.17 -19.16
CA ASP A 526 0.91 -14.35 -18.41
C ASP A 526 2.09 -13.65 -19.10
N HIS A 527 3.21 -13.57 -18.39
CA HIS A 527 4.49 -13.06 -18.90
C HIS A 527 5.49 -14.15 -19.30
N GLU A 528 5.05 -15.40 -19.39
CA GLU A 528 5.91 -16.55 -19.74
C GLU A 528 6.30 -16.56 -21.22
N ILE A 529 7.56 -16.89 -21.51
CA ILE A 529 8.11 -16.85 -22.87
C ILE A 529 8.08 -18.26 -23.50
N ALA A 530 7.09 -18.48 -24.37
CA ALA A 530 6.82 -19.79 -24.96
C ALA A 530 8.02 -20.39 -25.73
N GLY A 531 8.72 -21.34 -25.11
CA GLY A 531 9.88 -22.03 -25.68
C GLY A 531 11.21 -21.75 -24.96
N GLU A 532 11.21 -20.81 -24.01
CA GLU A 532 12.14 -20.87 -22.89
C GLU A 532 11.57 -21.93 -21.91
N GLU A 533 12.35 -22.96 -21.59
CA GLU A 533 12.03 -23.78 -20.42
C GLU A 533 12.40 -22.95 -19.18
N PRO A 534 11.60 -22.96 -18.09
CA PRO A 534 11.93 -22.26 -16.85
C PRO A 534 13.38 -22.57 -16.49
N GLY A 535 14.17 -21.52 -16.28
CA GLY A 535 15.62 -21.60 -16.25
C GLY A 535 16.06 -22.71 -15.32
N ARG A 536 17.05 -23.49 -15.72
CA ARG A 536 17.51 -24.59 -14.88
C ARG A 536 18.21 -24.02 -13.65
N THR A 537 17.67 -24.27 -12.47
CA THR A 537 18.28 -23.92 -11.20
C THR A 537 19.69 -24.52 -11.10
N ASP A 538 20.68 -23.72 -10.71
CA ASP A 538 22.08 -24.17 -10.57
C ASP A 538 22.30 -24.95 -9.25
N CYS A 539 21.34 -25.82 -8.90
CA CYS A 539 21.30 -26.54 -7.64
C CYS A 539 22.60 -27.31 -7.36
N ARG A 540 23.18 -27.15 -6.17
CA ARG A 540 24.37 -27.89 -5.74
C ARG A 540 24.23 -28.45 -4.34
N LYS A 541 24.82 -29.63 -4.10
CA LYS A 541 24.90 -30.23 -2.77
C LYS A 541 25.66 -29.29 -1.81
N LEU A 542 25.10 -29.09 -0.62
CA LEU A 542 25.67 -28.28 0.45
C LEU A 542 26.93 -28.94 1.03
N THR A 543 27.89 -28.14 1.50
CA THR A 543 29.15 -28.60 2.10
C THR A 543 29.48 -27.85 3.38
N ALA A 544 30.30 -28.46 4.25
CA ALA A 544 30.77 -27.81 5.49
C ALA A 544 31.69 -26.59 5.26
N ALA A 545 32.00 -26.22 4.01
CA ALA A 545 32.68 -24.97 3.67
C ALA A 545 31.71 -23.80 3.43
N ASP A 546 30.43 -24.10 3.18
CA ASP A 546 29.37 -23.11 2.92
C ASP A 546 28.81 -22.47 4.20
N LEU A 547 29.27 -22.93 5.38
CA LEU A 547 28.77 -22.54 6.72
C LEU A 547 29.83 -21.76 7.55
N ALA A 548 30.84 -21.17 6.89
CA ALA A 548 31.92 -20.43 7.55
C ALA A 548 31.76 -18.92 7.32
N SER A 549 31.31 -18.19 8.35
CA SER A 549 30.89 -16.79 8.27
C SER A 549 31.99 -15.80 7.89
N THR A 550 31.59 -14.71 7.22
CA THR A 550 32.42 -13.54 6.91
C THR A 550 31.63 -12.24 7.07
N GLU A 551 31.20 -11.95 8.31
CA GLU A 551 30.41 -10.77 8.73
C GLU A 551 28.98 -10.75 8.12
N MET A 552 27.94 -10.18 8.77
CA MET A 552 27.94 -9.24 9.90
C MET A 552 27.39 -9.86 11.21
N GLU A 553 28.18 -9.72 12.27
CA GLU A 553 28.04 -10.13 13.68
C GLU A 553 26.59 -10.11 14.22
N ASP A 554 25.98 -11.17 14.79
CA ASP A 554 26.48 -12.52 15.16
C ASP A 554 25.40 -13.61 14.90
N PHE A 555 25.83 -14.76 14.36
CA PHE A 555 25.00 -15.93 14.03
C PHE A 555 25.81 -17.23 14.31
N THR A 556 25.22 -18.24 14.99
CA THR A 556 25.76 -19.62 15.13
C THR A 556 24.68 -20.75 15.17
N THR A 557 24.40 -21.35 13.99
CA THR A 557 23.44 -22.41 13.56
C THR A 557 21.91 -22.20 13.63
N GLU A 558 21.31 -22.05 12.43
CA GLU A 558 19.92 -22.36 12.01
C GLU A 558 19.95 -22.69 10.48
N LEU A 559 20.97 -23.49 10.11
CA LEU A 559 21.63 -23.69 8.81
C LEU A 559 21.93 -22.48 7.84
N GLU A 560 22.59 -21.40 8.23
CA GLU A 560 22.15 -20.50 9.29
C GLU A 560 21.42 -19.31 8.71
N TYR A 561 20.34 -18.93 9.43
CA TYR A 561 19.46 -17.78 9.24
C TYR A 561 18.64 -17.88 7.95
N PHE A 562 19.25 -18.35 6.87
CA PHE A 562 18.58 -18.83 5.67
C PHE A 562 19.42 -19.85 4.86
N ILE A 563 20.76 -19.65 4.73
CA ILE A 563 21.46 -19.52 3.42
C ILE A 563 21.35 -18.07 2.95
N SER A 564 22.03 -17.19 3.68
CA SER A 564 21.51 -15.85 3.97
C SER A 564 21.16 -14.99 2.75
N ASP A 565 19.91 -14.51 2.77
CA ASP A 565 19.13 -14.02 1.63
C ASP A 565 19.77 -12.89 0.80
N ASP A 566 19.37 -12.65 -0.46
CA ASP A 566 18.00 -12.79 -0.99
C ASP A 566 17.70 -13.98 -1.94
N TYR A 567 16.52 -14.60 -1.71
CA TYR A 567 15.72 -15.48 -2.58
C TYR A 567 16.12 -16.97 -2.74
N ASN A 568 16.94 -17.56 -1.86
CA ASN A 568 17.39 -18.96 -2.06
C ASN A 568 16.39 -20.03 -1.56
N ALA A 569 16.42 -21.23 -2.14
CA ALA A 569 15.60 -22.37 -1.70
C ALA A 569 16.46 -23.59 -1.29
N VAL A 570 15.95 -24.35 -0.31
CA VAL A 570 16.64 -25.48 0.35
C VAL A 570 15.84 -26.76 0.16
N LEU A 571 16.49 -27.86 -0.24
CA LEU A 571 15.82 -29.15 -0.50
C LEU A 571 16.60 -30.33 0.05
N ALA A 572 15.90 -31.33 0.59
CA ALA A 572 16.42 -32.68 0.86
C ALA A 572 15.88 -33.66 -0.18
N CYS A 573 16.74 -34.51 -0.76
CA CYS A 573 16.38 -35.46 -1.84
C CYS A 573 17.03 -36.84 -1.68
N GLU A 574 16.32 -37.91 -2.08
CA GLU A 574 16.84 -39.28 -2.18
C GLU A 574 17.62 -39.55 -3.51
N PRO A 575 18.39 -40.66 -3.61
CA PRO A 575 19.19 -41.01 -4.78
C PRO A 575 18.38 -41.18 -6.09
N GLY A 576 18.50 -40.19 -6.98
CA GLY A 576 17.83 -40.19 -8.28
C GLY A 576 16.51 -39.41 -8.31
N GLU A 577 16.12 -38.82 -7.18
CA GLU A 577 15.18 -37.71 -7.17
C GLU A 577 15.87 -36.42 -7.66
N ALA A 578 15.06 -35.45 -8.08
CA ALA A 578 15.51 -34.11 -8.43
C ALA A 578 14.35 -33.12 -8.29
N GLY A 579 14.50 -32.12 -7.43
CA GLY A 579 13.57 -30.99 -7.37
C GLY A 579 13.59 -30.15 -8.64
N ILE A 580 12.50 -29.41 -8.87
CA ILE A 580 12.26 -28.62 -10.08
C ILE A 580 12.56 -27.12 -9.87
N THR A 581 12.58 -26.32 -10.93
CA THR A 581 12.43 -24.86 -10.82
C THR A 581 11.01 -24.57 -10.29
N GLY A 582 10.90 -23.97 -9.10
CA GLY A 582 9.66 -23.87 -8.31
C GLY A 582 9.58 -24.88 -7.14
N PHE A 583 10.35 -25.98 -7.22
CA PHE A 583 10.45 -27.05 -6.21
C PHE A 583 9.17 -27.92 -6.13
N GLU A 584 9.24 -29.20 -5.76
CA GLU A 584 9.51 -29.70 -4.40
C GLU A 584 10.44 -30.94 -4.35
N CYS A 585 10.81 -31.34 -3.12
CA CYS A 585 10.92 -32.74 -2.67
C CYS A 585 10.43 -32.76 -1.20
N PRO A 586 9.12 -32.94 -0.92
CA PRO A 586 8.54 -32.44 0.31
C PRO A 586 8.40 -33.48 1.43
N ARG A 587 8.53 -33.00 2.67
CA ARG A 587 7.46 -33.08 3.66
C ARG A 587 7.42 -31.78 4.47
N ASP A 588 6.30 -31.57 5.18
CA ASP A 588 5.99 -30.36 5.94
C ASP A 588 4.93 -30.71 7.03
N SER A 589 4.71 -29.95 8.11
CA SER A 589 5.58 -28.94 8.74
C SER A 589 6.82 -29.57 9.39
N TRP A 590 7.68 -28.79 10.04
CA TRP A 590 8.90 -29.19 10.78
C TRP A 590 9.95 -30.03 10.02
N MET A 591 9.68 -30.42 8.77
CA MET A 591 9.87 -31.82 8.41
C MET A 591 11.29 -32.09 7.98
N ASP A 592 11.97 -32.80 8.88
CA ASP A 592 13.41 -32.76 9.02
C ASP A 592 13.79 -31.30 9.34
N MET A 593 14.50 -31.01 10.45
CA MET A 593 14.58 -29.62 10.97
C MET A 593 15.95 -28.89 10.79
N LEU A 594 16.57 -28.72 9.62
CA LEU A 594 16.23 -29.13 8.25
C LEU A 594 17.43 -29.80 7.54
N THR A 595 17.78 -31.08 7.74
CA THR A 595 17.40 -32.18 8.66
C THR A 595 18.04 -32.13 10.06
N ASP A 596 17.37 -31.52 11.04
CA ASP A 596 17.81 -31.34 12.45
C ASP A 596 19.24 -30.80 12.55
N GLU A 597 19.42 -29.50 12.28
CA GLU A 597 20.75 -28.89 12.04
C GLU A 597 21.47 -29.56 10.83
N ALA A 598 20.66 -30.18 9.97
CA ALA A 598 20.92 -30.88 8.72
C ALA A 598 21.78 -32.16 8.77
N GLU A 599 22.81 -32.17 9.61
CA GLU A 599 23.47 -33.27 10.33
C GLU A 599 24.75 -32.56 10.83
N SER A 600 24.81 -32.13 12.09
CA SER A 600 25.92 -31.29 12.58
C SER A 600 27.18 -31.98 13.16
N LEU A 601 27.41 -33.29 13.39
CA LEU A 601 27.02 -34.61 12.85
C LEU A 601 27.76 -35.08 11.56
N GLY A 602 27.47 -34.58 10.34
CA GLY A 602 28.18 -35.04 9.13
C GLY A 602 27.57 -34.93 7.70
N LEU A 603 26.36 -34.38 7.52
CA LEU A 603 25.63 -34.04 6.29
C LEU A 603 25.83 -34.90 5.01
N LEU A 604 25.20 -36.05 4.82
CA LEU A 604 24.30 -36.89 5.64
C LEU A 604 24.76 -38.34 5.41
N ARG A 605 24.67 -39.24 6.40
CA ARG A 605 25.30 -40.58 6.33
C ARG A 605 24.44 -41.68 5.70
N GLY A 606 24.11 -41.49 4.43
CA GLY A 606 23.48 -42.50 3.58
C GLY A 606 23.89 -42.36 2.13
N GLU A 607 22.92 -42.43 1.23
CA GLU A 607 23.05 -41.97 -0.15
C GLU A 607 22.30 -40.63 -0.39
N GLU A 608 21.60 -40.11 0.62
CA GLU A 608 20.83 -38.86 0.64
C GLU A 608 21.67 -37.58 0.41
N SER A 609 21.00 -36.49 0.02
CA SER A 609 21.64 -35.18 -0.18
C SER A 609 20.72 -33.99 0.05
N ILE A 610 21.26 -32.96 0.71
CA ILE A 610 20.65 -31.62 0.79
C ILE A 610 21.32 -30.69 -0.23
N SER A 611 20.53 -29.91 -0.95
CA SER A 611 20.98 -28.98 -1.99
C SER A 611 20.48 -27.56 -1.75
N ILE A 612 21.34 -26.58 -2.03
CA ILE A 612 20.93 -25.19 -2.23
C ILE A 612 20.53 -25.04 -3.70
N CYS A 613 19.41 -24.39 -3.97
CA CYS A 613 18.97 -24.01 -5.29
C CYS A 613 18.76 -22.48 -5.37
N TRP A 614 19.49 -21.82 -6.25
CA TRP A 614 19.24 -20.43 -6.63
C TRP A 614 18.00 -20.35 -7.52
N PRO A 615 17.15 -19.31 -7.38
CA PRO A 615 16.03 -19.06 -8.27
C PRO A 615 16.56 -18.60 -9.62
N SER A 616 16.69 -19.55 -10.55
CA SER A 616 16.93 -19.25 -11.96
C SER A 616 15.79 -18.42 -12.55
N ASP A 617 14.54 -18.72 -12.17
CA ASP A 617 13.36 -17.91 -12.44
C ASP A 617 12.43 -17.81 -11.21
N SER A 618 12.29 -16.60 -10.66
CA SER A 618 11.03 -16.18 -10.03
C SER A 618 9.93 -16.11 -11.10
N PRO A 619 8.64 -16.31 -10.75
CA PRO A 619 7.54 -16.12 -11.68
C PRO A 619 7.52 -14.70 -12.26
N ASN A 620 7.04 -14.56 -13.49
CA ASN A 620 6.88 -13.25 -14.12
C ASN A 620 5.54 -12.63 -13.68
N VAL A 621 5.52 -12.04 -12.48
CA VAL A 621 4.32 -11.46 -11.86
C VAL A 621 3.82 -10.24 -12.65
N ILE A 622 2.51 -10.16 -12.89
CA ILE A 622 1.87 -8.99 -13.48
C ILE A 622 1.40 -8.07 -12.36
N VAL A 623 1.87 -6.82 -12.36
CA VAL A 623 1.60 -5.83 -11.30
C VAL A 623 0.62 -4.73 -11.72
N ARG A 624 0.44 -4.51 -13.03
CA ARG A 624 -0.55 -3.57 -13.59
C ARG A 624 -1.12 -4.04 -14.91
N SER A 625 -2.37 -3.66 -15.16
CA SER A 625 -3.05 -3.80 -16.45
C SER A 625 -3.64 -2.46 -16.86
N ILE A 626 -3.49 -2.07 -18.13
CA ILE A 626 -4.14 -0.90 -18.74
C ILE A 626 -4.67 -1.26 -20.13
N VAL A 627 -5.78 -0.65 -20.54
CA VAL A 627 -6.34 -0.78 -21.91
C VAL A 627 -5.93 0.43 -22.73
N ILE A 628 -5.55 0.21 -24.00
CA ILE A 628 -5.40 1.26 -25.02
C ILE A 628 -6.03 0.73 -26.32
N GLY A 629 -7.18 1.29 -26.72
CA GLY A 629 -8.00 0.80 -27.83
C GLY A 629 -8.43 -0.66 -27.61
N ASP A 630 -8.28 -1.47 -28.65
CA ASP A 630 -8.54 -2.92 -28.60
C ASP A 630 -7.36 -3.73 -27.99
N GLU A 631 -6.42 -3.08 -27.28
CA GLU A 631 -5.23 -3.72 -26.71
C GLU A 631 -5.21 -3.69 -25.18
N LEU A 632 -5.05 -4.86 -24.55
CA LEU A 632 -4.71 -5.01 -23.14
C LEU A 632 -3.18 -5.01 -22.98
N TRP A 633 -2.66 -4.03 -22.24
CA TRP A 633 -1.25 -3.90 -21.90
C TRP A 633 -1.04 -4.33 -20.45
N THR A 634 -0.09 -5.22 -20.22
CA THR A 634 0.24 -5.71 -18.86
C THR A 634 1.70 -5.43 -18.53
N LEU A 635 1.94 -4.73 -17.42
CA LEU A 635 3.26 -4.52 -16.85
C LEU A 635 3.56 -5.68 -15.91
N GLY A 636 4.68 -6.37 -16.16
CA GLY A 636 5.18 -7.43 -15.30
C GLY A 636 6.66 -7.29 -15.05
N PHE A 637 7.15 -7.96 -14.01
CA PHE A 637 8.57 -8.06 -13.72
C PHE A 637 8.90 -9.44 -13.16
N LYS A 638 10.18 -9.76 -13.14
CA LYS A 638 10.69 -11.02 -12.60
C LYS A 638 11.22 -10.81 -11.19
N GLY A 639 10.48 -11.28 -10.19
CA GLY A 639 10.84 -11.14 -8.78
C GLY A 639 9.67 -11.49 -7.86
N TRP A 640 9.86 -11.27 -6.56
CA TRP A 640 8.83 -11.42 -5.52
C TRP A 640 8.59 -10.07 -4.83
N GLY A 641 7.37 -9.81 -4.36
CA GLY A 641 7.00 -8.56 -3.68
C GLY A 641 6.66 -7.40 -4.62
N SER A 642 6.69 -6.17 -4.10
CA SER A 642 6.28 -4.96 -4.81
C SER A 642 7.30 -4.50 -5.86
N PHE A 643 6.82 -4.05 -7.01
CA PHE A 643 7.66 -3.47 -8.07
C PHE A 643 8.20 -2.08 -7.69
N ASP A 644 9.51 -1.88 -7.82
CA ASP A 644 10.22 -0.64 -7.43
C ASP A 644 10.90 0.11 -8.60
N GLY A 645 10.87 -0.48 -9.80
CA GLY A 645 11.55 0.04 -10.99
C GLY A 645 13.07 -0.21 -11.07
N GLN A 646 13.67 -0.96 -10.12
CA GLN A 646 15.07 -1.40 -10.21
C GLN A 646 15.20 -2.75 -10.93
N ALA A 647 14.22 -3.64 -10.79
CA ALA A 647 14.14 -4.85 -11.59
C ALA A 647 13.98 -4.53 -13.09
N PRO A 648 14.49 -5.38 -14.01
CA PRO A 648 14.09 -5.35 -15.41
C PRO A 648 12.59 -5.63 -15.55
N ALA A 649 11.87 -4.73 -16.22
CA ALA A 649 10.43 -4.82 -16.41
C ALA A 649 10.07 -5.18 -17.86
N ARG A 650 8.86 -5.74 -18.03
CA ARG A 650 8.29 -6.12 -19.32
C ARG A 650 6.92 -5.49 -19.52
N LEU A 651 6.61 -5.11 -20.76
CA LEU A 651 5.26 -4.84 -21.21
C LEU A 651 4.84 -5.88 -22.24
N HIS A 652 3.83 -6.69 -21.89
CA HIS A 652 3.14 -7.54 -22.86
C HIS A 652 1.89 -6.84 -23.38
N VAL A 653 1.62 -7.05 -24.67
CA VAL A 653 0.45 -6.50 -25.36
C VAL A 653 -0.38 -7.66 -25.87
N ASN A 654 -1.66 -7.68 -25.52
CA ASN A 654 -2.62 -8.72 -25.88
C ASN A 654 -3.83 -8.07 -26.56
N ASP A 655 -4.44 -8.79 -27.50
CA ASP A 655 -5.71 -8.40 -28.11
C ASP A 655 -6.81 -8.49 -27.04
N LEU A 656 -7.55 -7.41 -26.77
CA LEU A 656 -8.48 -7.32 -25.64
C LEU A 656 -9.62 -8.36 -25.70
N GLN A 657 -10.01 -8.78 -26.90
CA GLN A 657 -11.15 -9.66 -27.15
C GLN A 657 -10.78 -11.15 -27.24
N THR A 658 -9.57 -11.45 -27.72
CA THR A 658 -9.08 -12.83 -27.90
C THR A 658 -7.96 -13.23 -26.96
N LEU A 659 -7.42 -12.26 -26.21
CA LEU A 659 -6.26 -12.36 -25.31
C LEU A 659 -4.98 -12.89 -25.96
N ALA A 660 -4.94 -12.96 -27.29
CA ALA A 660 -3.76 -13.39 -28.04
C ALA A 660 -2.62 -12.37 -27.88
N ARG A 661 -1.42 -12.84 -27.48
CA ARG A 661 -0.25 -11.95 -27.31
C ARG A 661 0.19 -11.38 -28.67
N LEU A 662 0.06 -10.07 -28.80
CA LEU A 662 0.37 -9.26 -30.00
C LEU A 662 1.81 -8.72 -30.01
N ALA A 663 2.40 -8.50 -28.83
CA ALA A 663 3.81 -8.12 -28.66
C ALA A 663 4.32 -8.44 -27.24
N ALA A 664 5.64 -8.46 -27.09
CA ALA A 664 6.36 -8.48 -25.83
C ALA A 664 7.52 -7.49 -25.92
N LEU A 665 7.70 -6.65 -24.91
CA LEU A 665 8.73 -5.61 -24.83
C LEU A 665 9.53 -5.79 -23.53
N GLU A 666 10.83 -6.11 -23.63
CA GLU A 666 11.79 -5.82 -22.57
C GLU A 666 12.11 -4.31 -22.58
N LEU A 667 12.24 -3.68 -21.40
CA LEU A 667 12.27 -2.21 -21.24
C LEU A 667 13.63 -1.64 -20.81
#